data_AF-A0A8S4H017-F1
#
_entry.id   AF-A0A8S4H017-F1
#
_cell.length_a   1.000
_cell.length_b   1.000
_cell.length_c   1.000
_cell.angle_alpha   90.00
_cell.angle_beta   90.00
_cell.angle_gamma   90.00
#
_symmetry.space_group_name_H-M   'P 1'
#
loop_
_entity.id
_entity.type
_entity.pdbx_description
1 polymer ?
#
loop_
_entity_poly.entity_id
_entity_poly.type
_entity_poly.pdbx_seq_one_letter_code
_entity_poly.pdbx_strand_id
1 'polypeptide(L)'
;MRVAVRSAAAARDAPPASFDAMGLPQEFQDALASMTIATPTEIQARAYPVVLSGSDAIIASHTGSGKTLAYLLPIVKAIRDAEAAGAPPARPRRPLAIVLGPTRELTDQIFSVARALAAGGAAFRSGLANAGRPVRAQRDTLARPLDVLVGTPSAVIKRMEAGDLFIGDVRWLVLDEADTMFDRGFGPEVERVLGPCKSKPEAAQVVLVSATMTKAVRGTVEERLPRAREVATSSLHRAVPGSVHEFLAVPPGGNKIALLSDALGQGASRGERTMVFCNTLQSARAIEHALAERGLASVNYHGELSKQQRRDSLAAFMADAGDSDTAALGADDVPLRRALAASAGGPPVMVCSDLAARGLDFPARVDHVVNFDFPLTPVDYLHRTGRTARAGSRGRVTSLVAKPDRVLAARIEQALKNGDPLDELSADRAKLPASARPKQETLERRRREAAAARHANRGKRGAAREEAAGGGGACEVVVIEKEEKIGGNSQKASSGINFVNPGAGDSRDTFIQDTIRSGQGSCDEALVDVLVDGSAPARSFLESIGCRFDGVSQLGGHSVPRTWFNQEGPNVGLFLVQHARAAIEQDARIKVRCSTKVESIEVRDAKVCAVVVSSTAGDQPATERLPTRAVVIAGGGFGASATLLEKFAGIAGLATSNGPQATGDAIALAQGAGCHLTRLRDVQVHPTGLVGPDGPGAGQLWLGPERLRGAGGVLLDPYGRRFCDELGRRDVVTNAIKRCCRAGQGPPVARLLLPQAAIESFGPAKIKFYCSKGMMKMAGPGASDIAEQLGVDPGSLATMAAQYNSAVDAARGDGGGAPDVFGKKTFPCKIDFDAPCAVMMVTPVVHYCMGGVSIDASARALRLDGSRAAHGLFAAGEATGGVHGANRLGGNSLLECVVFGRAAGQGAGAVAASSAAVPEPIAASGETALT
;
A
#
# COMPACT_ATOMS: atom_id res chain seq x y z
N MET A 1 -13.44 52.55 19.51
CA MET A 1 -13.44 51.96 20.87
C MET A 1 -13.03 50.49 20.73
N ARG A 2 -11.73 50.19 20.87
CA ARG A 2 -11.17 48.82 20.80
C ARG A 2 -11.12 48.29 22.23
N VAL A 3 -11.85 47.23 22.53
CA VAL A 3 -11.72 46.51 23.81
C VAL A 3 -10.62 45.47 23.65
N ALA A 4 -9.52 45.69 24.36
CA ALA A 4 -8.38 44.78 24.44
C ALA A 4 -8.69 43.65 25.43
N VAL A 5 -8.60 42.40 24.97
CA VAL A 5 -8.43 41.24 25.87
C VAL A 5 -6.93 40.98 25.95
N ARG A 6 -6.35 41.33 27.11
CA ARG A 6 -4.95 41.02 27.46
C ARG A 6 -4.81 39.51 27.64
N SER A 7 -3.92 38.86 26.89
CA SER A 7 -3.40 37.55 27.31
C SER A 7 -2.39 37.80 28.43
N ALA A 8 -2.57 37.12 29.56
CA ALA A 8 -1.57 37.09 30.62
C ALA A 8 -0.33 36.37 30.06
N ALA A 9 0.80 37.07 30.04
CA ALA A 9 2.10 36.47 29.83
C ALA A 9 2.36 35.48 30.99
N ALA A 10 2.42 34.18 30.68
CA ALA A 10 2.96 33.21 31.61
C ALA A 10 4.46 33.48 31.77
N ALA A 11 4.89 33.63 33.03
CA ALA A 11 6.27 33.88 33.41
C ALA A 11 7.21 32.83 32.80
N ARG A 12 8.36 33.28 32.31
CA ARG A 12 9.47 32.43 31.89
C ARG A 12 10.23 31.97 33.13
N ASP A 13 9.68 31.02 33.87
CA ASP A 13 10.45 30.31 34.89
C ASP A 13 11.32 29.25 34.21
N ALA A 14 12.60 29.19 34.58
CA ALA A 14 13.49 28.12 34.15
C ALA A 14 12.91 26.76 34.61
N PRO A 15 12.96 25.70 33.78
CA PRO A 15 12.44 24.41 34.17
C PRO A 15 13.16 23.90 35.44
N PRO A 16 12.44 23.28 36.40
CA PRO A 16 13.02 22.77 37.64
C PRO A 16 14.24 21.87 37.39
N ALA A 17 15.29 22.05 38.19
CA ALA A 17 16.58 21.39 38.01
C ALA A 17 16.59 19.91 38.44
N SER A 18 15.57 19.44 39.17
CA SER A 18 15.47 18.08 39.70
C SER A 18 14.01 17.59 39.76
N PHE A 19 13.82 16.26 39.84
CA PHE A 19 12.49 15.66 40.02
C PHE A 19 11.88 15.98 41.39
N ASP A 20 12.72 16.15 42.42
CA ASP A 20 12.29 16.61 43.74
C ASP A 20 11.66 18.01 43.69
N ALA A 21 12.27 18.93 42.94
CA ALA A 21 11.71 20.27 42.72
C ALA A 21 10.38 20.25 41.93
N MET A 22 10.05 19.15 41.25
CA MET A 22 8.75 18.93 40.60
C MET A 22 7.69 18.37 41.57
N GLY A 23 8.06 18.09 42.83
CA GLY A 23 7.16 17.51 43.84
C GLY A 23 6.85 16.02 43.59
N LEU A 24 7.78 15.28 42.97
CA LEU A 24 7.65 13.83 42.80
C LEU A 24 8.01 13.11 44.11
N PRO A 25 7.15 12.18 44.60
CA PRO A 25 7.46 11.39 45.79
C PRO A 25 8.74 10.55 45.63
N GLN A 26 9.40 10.21 46.73
CA GLN A 26 10.67 9.47 46.73
C GLN A 26 10.61 8.17 45.92
N GLU A 27 9.50 7.42 46.03
CA GLU A 27 9.28 6.18 45.28
C GLU A 27 9.32 6.34 43.74
N PHE A 28 8.94 7.52 43.21
CA PHE A 28 9.05 7.83 41.78
C PHE A 28 10.49 8.21 41.42
N GLN A 29 11.19 8.91 42.32
CA GLN A 29 12.59 9.28 42.12
C GLN A 29 13.48 8.03 42.11
N ASP A 30 13.23 7.08 43.01
CA ASP A 30 13.93 5.79 43.06
C ASP A 30 13.67 4.96 41.79
N ALA A 31 12.42 4.96 41.32
CA ALA A 31 12.07 4.31 40.07
C ALA A 31 12.81 4.92 38.85
N LEU A 32 12.86 6.25 38.77
CA LEU A 32 13.59 6.96 37.72
C LEU A 32 15.11 6.73 37.81
N ALA A 33 15.67 6.66 39.02
CA ALA A 33 17.07 6.33 39.24
C ALA A 33 17.41 4.91 38.77
N SER A 34 16.53 3.93 39.01
CA SER A 34 16.69 2.56 38.49
C SER A 34 16.69 2.49 36.96
N MET A 35 16.06 3.47 36.31
CA MET A 35 16.05 3.65 34.85
C MET A 35 17.21 4.53 34.35
N THR A 36 18.17 4.89 35.22
CA THR A 36 19.31 5.79 34.94
C THR A 36 18.91 7.22 34.53
N ILE A 37 17.75 7.70 34.99
CA ILE A 37 17.24 9.04 34.69
C ILE A 37 17.41 9.91 35.94
N ALA A 38 18.50 10.69 35.99
CA ALA A 38 18.84 11.50 37.16
C ALA A 38 18.13 12.87 37.22
N THR A 39 17.87 13.48 36.06
CA THR A 39 17.31 14.84 35.97
C THR A 39 16.18 14.91 34.93
N PRO A 40 15.12 15.72 35.17
CA PRO A 40 14.03 15.87 34.22
C PRO A 40 14.50 16.53 32.91
N THR A 41 13.97 16.07 31.79
CA THR A 41 14.12 16.78 30.52
C THR A 41 13.23 18.02 30.50
N GLU A 42 13.53 19.00 29.63
CA GLU A 42 12.73 20.23 29.51
C GLU A 42 11.24 19.93 29.28
N ILE A 43 10.93 18.96 28.42
CA ILE A 43 9.53 18.60 28.12
C ILE A 43 8.84 17.94 29.31
N GLN A 44 9.57 17.13 30.10
CA GLN A 44 9.04 16.50 31.31
C GLN A 44 8.72 17.57 32.36
N ALA A 45 9.66 18.47 32.63
CA ALA A 45 9.52 19.55 33.60
C ALA A 45 8.34 20.49 33.27
N ARG A 46 8.14 20.81 31.99
CA ARG A 46 7.04 21.69 31.55
C ARG A 46 5.68 20.98 31.46
N ALA A 47 5.64 19.72 31.02
CA ALA A 47 4.38 19.00 30.81
C ALA A 47 3.79 18.49 32.13
N TYR A 48 4.64 18.11 33.07
CA TYR A 48 4.23 17.55 34.36
C TYR A 48 3.15 18.37 35.09
N PRO A 49 3.33 19.68 35.37
CA PRO A 49 2.30 20.46 36.08
C PRO A 49 1.03 20.66 35.24
N VAL A 50 1.12 20.62 33.91
CA VAL A 50 -0.02 20.79 33.01
C VAL A 50 -0.90 19.53 32.97
N VAL A 51 -0.27 18.36 32.87
CA VAL A 51 -0.98 17.09 32.88
C VAL A 51 -1.55 16.82 34.28
N LEU A 52 -0.80 17.11 35.34
CA LEU A 52 -1.27 16.91 36.72
C LEU A 52 -2.48 17.80 37.08
N SER A 53 -2.63 18.98 36.45
CA SER A 53 -3.77 19.89 36.72
C SER A 53 -5.11 19.40 36.13
N GLY A 54 -5.14 18.25 35.45
CA GLY A 54 -6.35 17.67 34.87
C GLY A 54 -6.84 18.36 33.57
N SER A 55 -6.11 19.35 33.05
CA SER A 55 -6.46 20.02 31.79
C SER A 55 -6.03 19.18 30.58
N ASP A 56 -6.83 19.19 29.51
CA ASP A 56 -6.36 18.63 28.23
C ASP A 56 -5.01 19.26 27.86
N ALA A 57 -4.09 18.48 27.32
CA ALA A 57 -2.71 18.91 27.08
C ALA A 57 -2.22 18.50 25.70
N ILE A 58 -1.41 19.37 25.08
CA ILE A 58 -0.69 19.07 23.84
C ILE A 58 0.80 19.10 24.17
N ILE A 59 1.46 17.95 24.07
CA ILE A 59 2.90 17.80 24.31
C ILE A 59 3.59 17.69 22.96
N ALA A 60 4.21 18.78 22.52
CA ALA A 60 4.88 18.86 21.23
C ALA A 60 6.40 18.92 21.42
N SER A 61 7.10 17.84 21.08
CA SER A 61 8.57 17.79 21.17
C SER A 61 9.16 16.74 20.24
N HIS A 62 10.43 16.90 19.84
CA HIS A 62 11.11 15.96 18.93
C HIS A 62 11.19 14.53 19.51
N THR A 63 11.44 13.54 18.65
CA THR A 63 11.59 12.14 19.08
C THR A 63 12.81 11.98 19.99
N GLY A 64 12.68 11.21 21.08
CA GLY A 64 13.77 11.03 22.06
C GLY A 64 13.87 12.10 23.16
N SER A 65 12.98 13.10 23.23
CA SER A 65 13.01 14.13 24.27
C SER A 65 12.46 13.69 25.64
N GLY A 66 12.00 12.44 25.78
CA GLY A 66 11.44 11.91 27.03
C GLY A 66 9.92 12.10 27.21
N LYS A 67 9.17 12.28 26.11
CA LYS A 67 7.71 12.52 26.10
C LYS A 67 6.88 11.46 26.84
N THR A 68 7.28 10.19 26.79
CA THR A 68 6.55 9.09 27.45
C THR A 68 6.42 9.33 28.95
N LEU A 69 7.54 9.66 29.62
CA LEU A 69 7.52 9.99 31.06
C LEU A 69 6.84 11.35 31.32
N ALA A 70 6.83 12.26 30.35
CA ALA A 70 6.19 13.56 30.49
C ALA A 70 4.67 13.48 30.71
N TYR A 71 3.99 12.45 30.16
CA TYR A 71 2.58 12.18 30.48
C TYR A 71 2.41 11.06 31.52
N LEU A 72 3.29 10.06 31.55
CA LEU A 72 3.08 8.89 32.40
C LEU A 72 3.31 9.19 33.89
N LEU A 73 4.34 9.97 34.24
CA LEU A 73 4.62 10.37 35.62
C LEU A 73 3.43 11.08 36.30
N PRO A 74 2.87 12.16 35.73
CA PRO A 74 1.76 12.86 36.36
C PRO A 74 0.46 12.02 36.39
N ILE A 75 0.20 11.17 35.39
CA ILE A 75 -0.97 10.26 35.38
C ILE A 75 -0.85 9.21 36.49
N VAL A 76 0.30 8.54 36.60
CA VAL A 76 0.52 7.52 37.64
C VAL A 76 0.49 8.15 39.02
N LYS A 77 1.08 9.34 39.20
CA LYS A 77 0.97 10.08 40.46
C LYS A 77 -0.48 10.39 40.82
N ALA A 78 -1.29 10.88 39.88
CA ALA A 78 -2.70 11.17 40.13
C ALA A 78 -3.50 9.92 40.53
N ILE A 79 -3.17 8.75 39.95
CA ILE A 79 -3.76 7.48 40.34
C ILE A 79 -3.35 7.10 41.78
N ARG A 80 -2.06 7.25 42.13
CA ARG A 80 -1.56 6.97 43.49
C ARG A 80 -2.16 7.89 44.54
N ASP A 81 -2.19 9.19 44.27
CA ASP A 81 -2.76 10.18 45.19
C ASP A 81 -4.26 9.91 45.43
N ALA A 82 -5.00 9.51 44.39
CA ALA A 82 -6.40 9.13 44.52
C ALA A 82 -6.59 7.87 45.38
N GLU A 83 -5.77 6.84 45.18
CA GLU A 83 -5.82 5.63 46.02
C GLU A 83 -5.44 5.92 47.47
N ALA A 84 -4.42 6.74 47.72
CA ALA A 84 -4.04 7.18 49.06
C ALA A 84 -5.15 7.99 49.75
N ALA A 85 -5.94 8.74 48.98
CA ALA A 85 -7.13 9.45 49.45
C ALA A 85 -8.38 8.54 49.60
N GLY A 86 -8.25 7.22 49.41
CA GLY A 86 -9.32 6.24 49.61
C GLY A 86 -10.21 6.00 48.39
N ALA A 87 -9.82 6.44 47.19
CA ALA A 87 -10.55 6.11 45.97
C ALA A 87 -10.52 4.59 45.70
N PRO A 88 -11.62 4.00 45.17
CA PRO A 88 -11.64 2.58 44.88
C PRO A 88 -10.62 2.23 43.78
N PRO A 89 -9.99 1.05 43.85
CA PRO A 89 -9.06 0.60 42.82
C PRO A 89 -9.78 0.41 41.49
N ALA A 90 -9.03 0.43 40.39
CA ALA A 90 -9.56 0.12 39.07
C ALA A 90 -10.32 -1.23 39.06
N ARG A 91 -11.36 -1.34 38.24
CA ARG A 91 -12.18 -2.56 38.12
C ARG A 91 -11.71 -3.42 36.94
N PRO A 92 -11.97 -4.75 36.96
CA PRO A 92 -11.78 -5.58 35.79
C PRO A 92 -12.42 -4.98 34.54
N ARG A 93 -11.73 -5.08 33.40
CA ARG A 93 -12.14 -4.57 32.09
C ARG A 93 -12.35 -3.06 32.01
N ARG A 94 -12.00 -2.29 33.04
CA ARG A 94 -12.31 -0.86 33.18
C ARG A 94 -11.08 -0.07 33.62
N PRO A 95 -10.10 0.15 32.71
CA PRO A 95 -8.90 0.88 33.05
C PRO A 95 -9.17 2.36 33.32
N LEU A 96 -8.33 2.97 34.16
CA LEU A 96 -8.37 4.39 34.48
C LEU A 96 -7.68 5.24 33.42
N ALA A 97 -6.65 4.71 32.74
CA ALA A 97 -5.96 5.37 31.65
C ALA A 97 -5.83 4.47 30.42
N ILE A 98 -5.97 5.05 29.21
CA ILE A 98 -5.66 4.39 27.95
C ILE A 98 -4.57 5.19 27.23
N VAL A 99 -3.50 4.52 26.80
CA VAL A 99 -2.44 5.10 25.96
C VAL A 99 -2.49 4.45 24.58
N LEU A 100 -2.82 5.24 23.57
CA LEU A 100 -2.85 4.82 22.17
C LEU A 100 -1.53 5.15 21.48
N GLY A 101 -0.98 4.18 20.75
CA GLY A 101 0.16 4.37 19.84
C GLY A 101 -0.11 3.80 18.44
N PRO A 102 0.46 4.39 17.36
CA PRO A 102 0.21 3.99 15.97
C PRO A 102 0.75 2.61 15.58
N THR A 103 1.68 2.06 16.35
CA THR A 103 2.36 0.80 16.02
C THR A 103 2.41 -0.14 17.21
N ARG A 104 2.55 -1.44 16.90
CA ARG A 104 2.77 -2.47 17.91
C ARG A 104 4.09 -2.22 18.65
N GLU A 105 5.12 -1.85 17.92
CA GLU A 105 6.46 -1.60 18.42
C GLU A 105 6.50 -0.42 19.41
N LEU A 106 5.82 0.70 19.10
CA LEU A 106 5.72 1.82 20.04
C LEU A 106 4.90 1.44 21.29
N THR A 107 3.79 0.73 21.12
CA THR A 107 2.96 0.30 22.26
C THR A 107 3.69 -0.70 23.17
N ASP A 108 4.52 -1.58 22.60
CA ASP A 108 5.42 -2.46 23.37
C ASP A 108 6.44 -1.64 24.19
N GLN A 109 7.01 -0.55 23.63
CA GLN A 109 7.96 0.34 24.31
C GLN A 109 7.34 1.13 25.45
N ILE A 110 6.21 1.80 25.20
CA ILE A 110 5.47 2.54 26.23
C ILE A 110 5.12 1.58 27.38
N PHE A 111 4.66 0.38 27.06
CA PHE A 111 4.38 -0.65 28.06
C PHE A 111 5.62 -1.07 28.86
N SER A 112 6.79 -1.17 28.22
CA SER A 112 8.06 -1.43 28.92
C SER A 112 8.42 -0.31 29.90
N VAL A 113 8.28 0.95 29.50
CA VAL A 113 8.50 2.12 30.39
C VAL A 113 7.53 2.07 31.57
N ALA A 114 6.26 1.76 31.33
CA ALA A 114 5.27 1.63 32.38
C ALA A 114 5.61 0.52 33.38
N ARG A 115 6.08 -0.64 32.91
CA ARG A 115 6.52 -1.72 33.80
C ARG A 115 7.78 -1.38 34.59
N ALA A 116 8.75 -0.70 33.97
CA ALA A 116 9.97 -0.27 34.66
C ALA A 116 9.65 0.71 35.80
N LEU A 117 8.77 1.69 35.52
CA LEU A 117 8.31 2.64 36.53
C LEU A 117 7.57 1.94 37.69
N ALA A 118 6.70 0.97 37.37
CA ALA A 118 5.98 0.19 38.38
C ALA A 118 6.92 -0.70 39.23
N ALA A 119 7.92 -1.32 38.61
CA ALA A 119 8.90 -2.16 39.29
C ALA A 119 9.86 -1.37 40.18
N GLY A 120 10.13 -0.11 39.81
CA GLY A 120 11.07 0.77 40.51
C GLY A 120 10.53 1.46 41.76
N GLY A 121 9.24 1.29 42.11
CA GLY A 121 8.67 1.81 43.35
C GLY A 121 7.33 2.54 43.19
N ALA A 122 7.06 3.14 42.03
CA ALA A 122 5.79 3.79 41.74
C ALA A 122 4.72 2.75 41.36
N ALA A 123 4.17 2.01 42.32
CA ALA A 123 3.34 0.82 42.06
C ALA A 123 2.02 1.15 41.33
N PHE A 124 1.82 0.59 40.13
CA PHE A 124 0.52 0.58 39.43
C PHE A 124 0.43 -0.63 38.48
N ARG A 125 -0.80 -0.98 38.07
CA ARG A 125 -1.06 -2.13 37.18
C ARG A 125 -1.19 -1.65 35.74
N SER A 126 -0.29 -2.12 34.89
CA SER A 126 -0.31 -1.82 33.45
C SER A 126 -0.62 -3.07 32.61
N GLY A 127 -1.25 -2.88 31.44
CA GLY A 127 -1.55 -3.95 30.48
C GLY A 127 -1.33 -3.52 29.03
N LEU A 128 -1.33 -4.51 28.12
CA LEU A 128 -1.03 -4.29 26.70
C LEU A 128 -2.06 -4.94 25.77
N ALA A 129 -2.60 -4.16 24.84
CA ALA A 129 -3.52 -4.62 23.78
C ALA A 129 -3.03 -4.18 22.39
N ASN A 130 -2.32 -5.07 21.68
CA ASN A 130 -1.86 -4.84 20.32
C ASN A 130 -1.86 -6.15 19.50
N ALA A 131 -1.63 -6.07 18.18
CA ALA A 131 -1.60 -7.24 17.29
C ALA A 131 -0.42 -8.21 17.52
N GLY A 132 0.43 -7.98 18.53
CA GLY A 132 1.53 -8.85 18.94
C GLY A 132 1.18 -9.91 19.96
N ARG A 133 0.14 -9.67 20.77
CA ARG A 133 -0.26 -10.53 21.88
C ARG A 133 -1.43 -11.43 21.46
N PRO A 134 -1.42 -12.74 21.79
CA PRO A 134 -2.57 -13.60 21.60
C PRO A 134 -3.82 -13.02 22.26
N VAL A 135 -4.98 -13.15 21.62
CA VAL A 135 -6.26 -12.60 22.10
C VAL A 135 -6.57 -13.08 23.51
N ARG A 136 -6.34 -14.36 23.80
CA ARG A 136 -6.55 -14.95 25.14
C ARG A 136 -5.74 -14.23 26.23
N ALA A 137 -4.44 -14.00 25.99
CA ALA A 137 -3.58 -13.30 26.95
C ALA A 137 -4.04 -11.86 27.22
N GLN A 138 -4.56 -11.17 26.20
CA GLN A 138 -5.14 -9.83 26.37
C GLN A 138 -6.41 -9.87 27.23
N ARG A 139 -7.29 -10.85 26.99
CA ARG A 139 -8.51 -11.06 27.78
C ARG A 139 -8.18 -11.40 29.23
N ASP A 140 -7.20 -12.27 29.47
CA ASP A 140 -6.77 -12.65 30.81
C ASP A 140 -6.18 -11.44 31.57
N THR A 141 -5.46 -10.56 30.87
CA THR A 141 -4.95 -9.31 31.43
C THR A 141 -6.09 -8.35 31.78
N LEU A 142 -7.04 -8.14 30.87
CA LEU A 142 -8.19 -7.26 31.07
C LEU A 142 -9.20 -7.81 32.09
N ALA A 143 -9.23 -9.13 32.32
CA ALA A 143 -10.07 -9.75 33.33
C ALA A 143 -9.60 -9.45 34.77
N ARG A 144 -8.40 -8.90 34.93
CA ARG A 144 -7.89 -8.40 36.21
C ARG A 144 -8.07 -6.88 36.28
N PRO A 145 -8.19 -6.31 37.49
CA PRO A 145 -8.21 -4.85 37.62
C PRO A 145 -6.90 -4.23 37.12
N LEU A 146 -7.02 -3.19 36.30
CA LEU A 146 -5.94 -2.61 35.50
C LEU A 146 -5.99 -1.09 35.58
N ASP A 147 -4.89 -0.42 35.88
CA ASP A 147 -4.87 1.04 36.01
C ASP A 147 -4.59 1.71 34.65
N VAL A 148 -3.60 1.21 33.91
CA VAL A 148 -3.17 1.75 32.61
C VAL A 148 -3.20 0.68 31.52
N LEU A 149 -3.94 0.92 30.44
CA LEU A 149 -3.92 0.08 29.24
C LEU A 149 -3.17 0.77 28.11
N VAL A 150 -2.10 0.14 27.62
CA VAL A 150 -1.37 0.58 26.43
C VAL A 150 -1.83 -0.23 25.22
N GLY A 151 -2.10 0.39 24.07
CA GLY A 151 -2.54 -0.38 22.91
C GLY A 151 -2.60 0.38 21.59
N THR A 152 -2.81 -0.34 20.50
CA THR A 152 -3.05 0.27 19.18
C THR A 152 -4.54 0.56 18.99
N PRO A 153 -4.94 1.62 18.26
CA PRO A 153 -6.35 2.01 18.12
C PRO A 153 -7.27 0.83 17.74
N SER A 154 -6.93 0.09 16.69
CA SER A 154 -7.73 -1.04 16.23
C SER A 154 -7.79 -2.20 17.25
N ALA A 155 -6.75 -2.42 18.06
CA ALA A 155 -6.76 -3.49 19.06
C ALA A 155 -7.62 -3.12 20.28
N VAL A 156 -7.55 -1.87 20.73
CA VAL A 156 -8.40 -1.33 21.79
C VAL A 156 -9.87 -1.39 21.38
N ILE A 157 -10.21 -0.94 20.17
CA ILE A 157 -11.57 -1.00 19.61
C ILE A 157 -12.07 -2.45 19.57
N LYS A 158 -11.27 -3.42 19.11
CA LYS A 158 -11.65 -4.84 19.08
C LYS A 158 -11.95 -5.40 20.48
N ARG A 159 -11.31 -4.89 21.53
CA ARG A 159 -11.64 -5.27 22.92
C ARG A 159 -12.91 -4.61 23.41
N MET A 160 -13.19 -3.38 22.98
CA MET A 160 -14.46 -2.70 23.25
C MET A 160 -15.63 -3.43 22.57
N GLU A 161 -15.50 -3.74 21.28
CA GLU A 161 -16.52 -4.46 20.50
C GLU A 161 -16.79 -5.87 21.04
N ALA A 162 -15.76 -6.56 21.53
CA ALA A 162 -15.89 -7.89 22.13
C ALA A 162 -16.46 -7.89 23.56
N GLY A 163 -16.70 -6.73 24.18
CA GLY A 163 -17.13 -6.62 25.58
C GLY A 163 -16.06 -7.00 26.61
N ASP A 164 -14.79 -7.04 26.19
CA ASP A 164 -13.63 -7.29 27.05
C ASP A 164 -13.07 -5.99 27.67
N LEU A 165 -13.46 -4.82 27.17
CA LEU A 165 -13.01 -3.50 27.63
C LEU A 165 -14.16 -2.48 27.65
N PHE A 166 -14.29 -1.75 28.75
CA PHE A 166 -15.26 -0.66 28.92
C PHE A 166 -14.56 0.63 29.30
N ILE A 167 -14.86 1.70 28.56
CA ILE A 167 -14.20 3.02 28.70
C ILE A 167 -14.86 3.96 29.72
N GLY A 168 -15.94 3.53 30.37
CA GLY A 168 -16.73 4.36 31.29
C GLY A 168 -15.88 4.96 32.43
N ASP A 169 -14.87 4.23 32.88
CA ASP A 169 -14.04 4.60 34.04
C ASP A 169 -12.73 5.30 33.61
N VAL A 170 -12.47 5.45 32.30
CA VAL A 170 -11.23 6.03 31.75
C VAL A 170 -11.14 7.53 32.05
N ARG A 171 -10.28 7.94 32.97
CA ARG A 171 -10.04 9.36 33.32
C ARG A 171 -8.99 10.01 32.42
N TRP A 172 -8.07 9.23 31.84
CA TRP A 172 -7.00 9.72 30.98
C TRP A 172 -6.96 8.99 29.64
N LEU A 173 -6.91 9.73 28.54
CA LEU A 173 -6.65 9.20 27.20
C LEU A 173 -5.42 9.89 26.61
N VAL A 174 -4.38 9.12 26.32
CA VAL A 174 -3.14 9.62 25.71
C VAL A 174 -3.09 9.18 24.25
N LEU A 175 -2.78 10.11 23.35
CA LEU A 175 -2.52 9.84 21.93
C LEU A 175 -1.03 10.07 21.65
N ASP A 176 -0.22 9.01 21.65
CA ASP A 176 1.24 9.09 21.45
C ASP A 176 1.64 8.91 19.97
N GLU A 177 2.51 9.78 19.45
CA GLU A 177 2.75 9.95 18.01
C GLU A 177 1.45 10.22 17.22
N ALA A 178 0.68 11.22 17.67
CA ALA A 178 -0.59 11.61 17.07
C ALA A 178 -0.48 11.96 15.57
N ASP A 179 0.57 12.69 15.17
CA ASP A 179 0.87 12.95 13.75
C ASP A 179 0.90 11.67 12.91
N THR A 180 1.59 10.66 13.40
CA THR A 180 1.69 9.36 12.72
C THR A 180 0.37 8.60 12.72
N MET A 181 -0.45 8.72 13.77
CA MET A 181 -1.79 8.12 13.78
C MET A 181 -2.70 8.73 12.71
N PHE A 182 -2.74 10.06 12.60
CA PHE A 182 -3.60 10.73 11.62
C PHE A 182 -3.05 10.60 10.19
N ASP A 183 -1.74 10.67 9.98
CA ASP A 183 -1.13 10.53 8.65
C ASP A 183 -1.27 9.11 8.07
N ARG A 184 -1.36 8.09 8.93
CA ARG A 184 -1.58 6.69 8.54
C ARG A 184 -3.06 6.34 8.38
N GLY A 185 -3.96 7.32 8.47
CA GLY A 185 -5.38 7.11 8.30
C GLY A 185 -6.09 6.49 9.51
N PHE A 186 -5.45 6.38 10.69
CA PHE A 186 -6.11 5.90 11.92
C PHE A 186 -7.04 6.95 12.55
N GLY A 187 -7.22 8.12 11.92
CA GLY A 187 -8.09 9.17 12.42
C GLY A 187 -9.50 8.69 12.82
N PRO A 188 -10.20 7.92 11.96
CA PRO A 188 -11.50 7.35 12.31
C PRO A 188 -11.45 6.42 13.53
N GLU A 189 -10.45 5.54 13.65
CA GLU A 189 -10.27 4.66 14.79
C GLU A 189 -9.95 5.42 16.07
N VAL A 190 -9.07 6.41 16.02
CA VAL A 190 -8.77 7.29 17.16
C VAL A 190 -10.06 7.96 17.64
N GLU A 191 -10.88 8.48 16.72
CA GLU A 191 -12.17 9.09 17.03
C GLU A 191 -13.17 8.12 17.68
N ARG A 192 -13.14 6.83 17.33
CA ARG A 192 -13.99 5.79 17.97
C ARG A 192 -13.65 5.56 19.44
N VAL A 193 -12.45 5.91 19.89
CA VAL A 193 -12.05 5.86 21.32
C VAL A 193 -12.18 7.24 21.96
N LEU A 194 -11.66 8.28 21.30
CA LEU A 194 -11.64 9.66 21.76
C LEU A 194 -13.04 10.24 21.96
N GLY A 195 -13.93 10.11 20.98
CA GLY A 195 -15.28 10.66 21.03
C GLY A 195 -16.04 10.21 22.27
N PRO A 196 -16.18 8.89 22.50
CA PRO A 196 -16.82 8.37 23.72
C PRO A 196 -16.14 8.76 25.03
N CYS A 197 -14.81 8.94 25.05
CA CYS A 197 -14.09 9.40 26.25
C CYS A 197 -14.35 10.87 26.56
N LYS A 198 -14.60 11.72 25.54
CA LYS A 198 -14.96 13.14 25.71
C LYS A 198 -16.46 13.37 25.95
N SER A 199 -17.33 12.49 25.47
CA SER A 199 -18.79 12.68 25.53
C SER A 199 -19.47 12.10 26.78
N LYS A 200 -18.76 11.32 27.60
CA LYS A 200 -19.29 10.80 28.86
C LYS A 200 -19.42 11.89 29.95
N PRO A 201 -20.26 11.69 30.98
CA PRO A 201 -20.56 12.72 31.98
C PRO A 201 -19.33 13.35 32.64
N GLU A 202 -18.38 12.51 33.05
CA GLU A 202 -17.04 12.94 33.50
C GLU A 202 -16.06 12.75 32.35
N ALA A 203 -15.93 13.76 31.49
CA ALA A 203 -15.06 13.69 30.32
C ALA A 203 -13.61 13.37 30.72
N ALA A 204 -12.98 12.43 29.99
CA ALA A 204 -11.58 12.10 30.20
C ALA A 204 -10.69 13.31 29.84
N GLN A 205 -9.61 13.49 30.61
CA GLN A 205 -8.49 14.34 30.23
C GLN A 205 -7.78 13.70 29.04
N VAL A 206 -7.56 14.46 27.98
CA VAL A 206 -6.86 14.00 26.79
C VAL A 206 -5.49 14.65 26.70
N VAL A 207 -4.46 13.82 26.55
CA VAL A 207 -3.08 14.25 26.35
C VAL A 207 -2.65 13.85 24.95
N LEU A 208 -2.54 14.84 24.05
CA LEU A 208 -2.06 14.63 22.69
C LEU A 208 -0.56 14.83 22.65
N VAL A 209 0.18 13.83 22.17
CA VAL A 209 1.64 13.83 22.14
C VAL A 209 2.09 13.66 20.69
N SER A 210 2.89 14.59 20.18
CA SER A 210 3.29 14.58 18.77
C SER A 210 4.68 15.16 18.57
N ALA A 211 5.40 14.67 17.55
CA ALA A 211 6.64 15.29 17.10
C ALA A 211 6.37 16.50 16.20
N THR A 212 5.22 16.49 15.51
CA THR A 212 4.83 17.56 14.60
C THR A 212 3.36 17.94 14.72
N MET A 213 3.04 19.22 14.47
CA MET A 213 1.66 19.71 14.39
C MET A 213 1.17 19.72 12.93
N THR A 214 0.87 18.53 12.39
CA THR A 214 0.31 18.41 11.03
C THR A 214 -1.10 19.02 10.97
N LYS A 215 -1.60 19.32 9.75
CA LYS A 215 -2.95 19.88 9.58
C LYS A 215 -4.05 18.98 10.18
N ALA A 216 -3.88 17.67 10.09
CA ALA A 216 -4.83 16.71 10.65
C ALA A 216 -4.84 16.76 12.18
N VAL A 217 -3.65 16.75 12.80
CA VAL A 217 -3.50 16.90 14.25
C VAL A 217 -4.10 18.23 14.74
N ARG A 218 -3.80 19.34 14.06
CA ARG A 218 -4.37 20.66 14.40
C ARG A 218 -5.89 20.67 14.28
N GLY A 219 -6.44 20.06 13.24
CA GLY A 219 -7.89 19.91 13.08
C GLY A 219 -8.53 19.18 14.26
N THR A 220 -7.95 18.06 14.70
CA THR A 220 -8.44 17.34 15.88
C THR A 220 -8.31 18.16 17.15
N VAL A 221 -7.19 18.89 17.35
CA VAL A 221 -7.01 19.78 18.50
C VAL A 221 -8.10 20.86 18.53
N GLU A 222 -8.33 21.54 17.41
CA GLU A 222 -9.32 22.61 17.30
C GLU A 222 -10.75 22.09 17.53
N GLU A 223 -11.08 20.90 17.02
CA GLU A 223 -12.41 20.32 17.14
C GLU A 223 -12.69 19.68 18.51
N ARG A 224 -11.74 18.90 19.02
CA ARG A 224 -11.96 18.03 20.20
C ARG A 224 -11.37 18.58 21.48
N LEU A 225 -10.32 19.39 21.39
CA LEU A 225 -9.51 19.86 22.52
C LEU A 225 -9.33 21.40 22.51
N PRO A 226 -10.40 22.20 22.37
CA PRO A 226 -10.29 23.65 22.13
C PRO A 226 -9.70 24.46 23.31
N ARG A 227 -9.60 23.84 24.50
CA ARG A 227 -9.03 24.45 25.71
C ARG A 227 -7.73 23.76 26.13
N ALA A 228 -7.14 22.91 25.28
CA ALA A 228 -5.92 22.22 25.64
C ALA A 228 -4.75 23.19 25.83
N ARG A 229 -3.96 22.93 26.87
CA ARG A 229 -2.75 23.68 27.18
C ARG A 229 -1.59 23.11 26.38
N GLU A 230 -1.02 23.92 25.49
CA GLU A 230 0.12 23.51 24.68
C GLU A 230 1.44 23.66 25.45
N VAL A 231 2.24 22.59 25.41
CA VAL A 231 3.58 22.51 25.97
C VAL A 231 4.54 22.08 24.87
N ALA A 232 5.36 23.02 24.43
CA ALA A 232 6.38 22.79 23.42
C ALA A 232 7.80 23.07 23.95
N THR A 233 8.77 22.29 23.47
CA THR A 233 10.21 22.59 23.67
C THR A 233 10.71 23.62 22.67
N SER A 234 11.72 24.40 23.01
CA SER A 234 12.33 25.39 22.11
C SER A 234 12.96 24.80 20.84
N SER A 235 13.22 23.49 20.82
CA SER A 235 13.80 22.73 19.71
C SER A 235 12.78 22.05 18.78
N LEU A 236 11.47 22.27 18.98
CA LEU A 236 10.43 21.68 18.15
C LEU A 236 10.60 22.10 16.67
N HIS A 237 10.50 21.13 15.76
CA HIS A 237 10.67 21.29 14.30
C HIS A 237 12.06 21.70 13.81
N ARG A 238 13.07 21.78 14.68
CA ARG A 238 14.46 22.08 14.29
C ARG A 238 15.30 20.80 14.27
N ALA A 239 16.48 20.86 13.65
CA ALA A 239 17.44 19.76 13.75
C ALA A 239 17.77 19.44 15.21
N VAL A 240 18.13 18.18 15.44
CA VAL A 240 18.54 17.72 16.76
C VAL A 240 19.76 18.52 17.21
N PRO A 241 19.74 19.17 18.38
CA PRO A 241 20.92 19.87 18.88
C PRO A 241 22.12 18.93 18.98
N GLY A 242 23.25 19.32 18.38
CA GLY A 242 24.49 18.52 18.41
C GLY A 242 24.69 17.55 17.24
N SER A 243 23.79 17.50 16.25
CA SER A 243 24.03 16.75 15.00
C SER A 243 24.70 17.58 13.90
N VAL A 244 25.66 16.98 13.20
CA VAL A 244 26.30 17.56 11.99
C VAL A 244 25.65 16.96 10.75
N HIS A 245 25.14 17.81 9.86
CA HIS A 245 24.39 17.41 8.66
C HIS A 245 25.19 17.68 7.38
N GLU A 246 25.38 16.64 6.56
CA GLU A 246 26.10 16.68 5.30
C GLU A 246 25.21 16.23 4.14
N PHE A 247 25.22 16.98 3.03
CA PHE A 247 24.43 16.70 1.83
C PHE A 247 25.36 16.39 0.66
N LEU A 248 25.45 15.12 0.28
CA LEU A 248 26.32 14.65 -0.79
C LEU A 248 25.54 14.54 -2.10
N ALA A 249 25.85 15.40 -3.06
CA ALA A 249 25.21 15.36 -4.37
C ALA A 249 25.68 14.13 -5.17
N VAL A 250 24.72 13.31 -5.64
CA VAL A 250 25.03 12.17 -6.50
C VAL A 250 25.27 12.67 -7.94
N PRO A 251 26.45 12.42 -8.54
CA PRO A 251 26.73 12.82 -9.91
C PRO A 251 25.79 12.13 -10.92
N PRO A 252 25.54 12.71 -12.10
CA PRO A 252 24.84 12.01 -13.19
C PRO A 252 25.57 10.71 -13.54
N GLY A 253 24.85 9.57 -13.50
CA GLY A 253 25.45 8.23 -13.69
C GLY A 253 26.30 7.74 -12.49
N GLY A 254 26.36 8.50 -11.39
CA GLY A 254 27.16 8.17 -10.21
C GLY A 254 26.60 6.97 -9.43
N ASN A 255 27.51 6.17 -8.89
CA ASN A 255 27.17 5.00 -8.09
C ASN A 255 26.88 5.40 -6.63
N LYS A 256 25.61 5.41 -6.23
CA LYS A 256 25.19 5.67 -4.83
C LYS A 256 25.82 4.72 -3.82
N ILE A 257 26.10 3.48 -4.20
CA ILE A 257 26.73 2.49 -3.31
C ILE A 257 28.18 2.85 -3.02
N ALA A 258 28.90 3.42 -3.99
CA ALA A 258 30.24 3.94 -3.76
C ALA A 258 30.20 5.12 -2.77
N LEU A 259 29.29 6.07 -2.97
CA LEU A 259 29.09 7.20 -2.04
C LEU A 259 28.65 6.76 -0.64
N LEU A 260 27.84 5.70 -0.54
CA LEU A 260 27.52 5.08 0.75
C LEU A 260 28.79 4.53 1.41
N SER A 261 29.64 3.85 0.66
CA SER A 261 30.90 3.29 1.17
C SER A 261 31.81 4.41 1.69
N ASP A 262 31.90 5.53 0.96
CA ASP A 262 32.65 6.71 1.37
C ASP A 262 32.05 7.37 2.63
N ALA A 263 30.71 7.45 2.70
CA ALA A 263 30.00 8.01 3.85
C ALA A 263 30.17 7.17 5.13
N LEU A 264 30.15 5.84 4.99
CA LEU A 264 30.46 4.89 6.07
C LEU A 264 31.93 4.98 6.50
N GLY A 265 32.82 5.33 5.57
CA GLY A 265 34.22 5.66 5.82
C GLY A 265 34.97 4.62 6.66
N GLN A 266 35.90 5.08 7.51
CA GLN A 266 36.51 4.25 8.56
C GLN A 266 35.71 4.21 9.86
N GLY A 267 34.55 4.87 9.93
CA GLY A 267 33.73 4.95 11.15
C GLY A 267 33.07 3.62 11.50
N ALA A 268 32.46 2.96 10.50
CA ALA A 268 31.87 1.63 10.67
C ALA A 268 32.91 0.57 11.09
N SER A 269 34.15 0.66 10.59
CA SER A 269 35.25 -0.24 11.00
C SER A 269 35.90 0.12 12.35
N ARG A 270 35.57 1.30 12.91
CA ARG A 270 35.94 1.73 14.27
C ARG A 270 34.81 1.53 15.29
N GLY A 271 33.71 0.88 14.88
CA GLY A 271 32.59 0.53 15.75
C GLY A 271 31.49 1.59 15.88
N GLU A 272 31.39 2.57 14.97
CA GLU A 272 30.28 3.53 14.95
C GLU A 272 28.95 2.85 14.59
N ARG A 273 27.93 3.01 15.46
CA ARG A 273 26.59 2.48 15.18
C ARG A 273 25.91 3.30 14.10
N THR A 274 25.75 2.70 12.92
CA THR A 274 25.25 3.39 11.73
C THR A 274 23.91 2.83 11.26
N MET A 275 22.95 3.73 11.03
CA MET A 275 21.66 3.40 10.41
C MET A 275 21.59 3.92 8.98
N VAL A 276 21.23 3.05 8.04
CA VAL A 276 21.09 3.38 6.62
C VAL A 276 19.62 3.31 6.20
N PHE A 277 19.01 4.45 5.88
CA PHE A 277 17.60 4.55 5.50
C PHE A 277 17.39 4.41 3.98
N CYS A 278 16.43 3.55 3.64
CA CYS A 278 16.00 3.24 2.29
C CYS A 278 14.50 3.52 2.11
N ASN A 279 14.12 4.09 0.97
CA ASN A 279 12.70 4.30 0.64
C ASN A 279 12.06 3.00 0.14
N THR A 280 12.87 2.08 -0.42
CA THR A 280 12.40 0.82 -0.99
C THR A 280 13.14 -0.38 -0.43
N LEU A 281 12.48 -1.53 -0.43
CA LEU A 281 13.10 -2.80 -0.05
C LEU A 281 14.21 -3.24 -1.02
N GLN A 282 14.08 -2.90 -2.29
CA GLN A 282 15.11 -3.18 -3.29
C GLN A 282 16.41 -2.44 -2.96
N SER A 283 16.32 -1.16 -2.57
CA SER A 283 17.47 -0.39 -2.08
C SER A 283 18.09 -1.07 -0.85
N ALA A 284 17.28 -1.49 0.12
CA ALA A 284 17.78 -2.16 1.33
C ALA A 284 18.55 -3.46 1.02
N ARG A 285 17.99 -4.32 0.17
CA ARG A 285 18.65 -5.57 -0.28
C ARG A 285 19.92 -5.31 -1.09
N ALA A 286 19.90 -4.29 -1.96
CA ALA A 286 21.07 -3.94 -2.76
C ALA A 286 22.22 -3.43 -1.86
N ILE A 287 21.90 -2.67 -0.82
CA ILE A 287 22.89 -2.20 0.16
C ILE A 287 23.42 -3.36 0.99
N GLU A 288 22.56 -4.25 1.49
CA GLU A 288 22.99 -5.45 2.22
C GLU A 288 24.01 -6.26 1.42
N HIS A 289 23.70 -6.56 0.16
CA HIS A 289 24.62 -7.28 -0.73
C HIS A 289 25.95 -6.52 -0.91
N ALA A 290 25.87 -5.21 -1.14
CA ALA A 290 27.05 -4.37 -1.36
C ALA A 290 27.93 -4.21 -0.10
N LEU A 291 27.34 -4.22 1.10
CA LEU A 291 28.06 -4.21 2.37
C LEU A 291 28.73 -5.57 2.62
N ALA A 292 28.02 -6.67 2.33
CA ALA A 292 28.55 -8.02 2.44
C ALA A 292 29.77 -8.26 1.53
N GLU A 293 29.71 -7.84 0.26
CA GLU A 293 30.85 -7.91 -0.67
C GLU A 293 32.09 -7.15 -0.16
N ARG A 294 31.88 -6.11 0.66
CA ARG A 294 32.94 -5.28 1.24
C ARG A 294 33.38 -5.75 2.63
N GLY A 295 32.83 -6.86 3.13
CA GLY A 295 33.16 -7.39 4.45
C GLY A 295 32.61 -6.58 5.63
N LEU A 296 31.62 -5.70 5.41
CA LEU A 296 30.97 -4.94 6.47
C LEU A 296 29.78 -5.71 7.03
N ALA A 297 29.81 -6.01 8.33
CA ALA A 297 28.69 -6.66 9.02
C ALA A 297 27.47 -5.73 8.99
N SER A 298 26.32 -6.25 8.54
CA SER A 298 25.07 -5.50 8.52
C SER A 298 23.87 -6.37 8.89
N VAL A 299 22.82 -5.72 9.41
CA VAL A 299 21.53 -6.33 9.75
C VAL A 299 20.39 -5.55 9.11
N ASN A 300 19.30 -6.23 8.78
CA ASN A 300 18.15 -5.62 8.13
C ASN A 300 17.01 -5.31 9.09
N TYR A 301 16.31 -4.19 8.86
CA TYR A 301 15.10 -3.83 9.58
C TYR A 301 14.03 -3.24 8.64
N HIS A 302 13.14 -4.10 8.12
CA HIS A 302 12.08 -3.70 7.18
C HIS A 302 10.82 -4.58 7.29
N GLY A 303 9.75 -4.17 6.59
CA GLY A 303 8.40 -4.75 6.68
C GLY A 303 8.28 -6.24 6.35
N GLU A 304 9.08 -6.76 5.41
CA GLU A 304 9.07 -8.17 5.00
C GLU A 304 9.74 -9.15 5.99
N LEU A 305 10.54 -8.67 6.94
CA LEU A 305 11.10 -9.54 7.97
C LEU A 305 10.02 -9.96 8.96
N SER A 306 10.08 -11.23 9.39
CA SER A 306 9.19 -11.73 10.43
C SER A 306 9.36 -10.95 11.73
N LYS A 307 8.35 -10.99 12.60
CA LYS A 307 8.40 -10.32 13.91
C LYS A 307 9.57 -10.80 14.77
N GLN A 308 10.03 -12.04 14.60
CA GLN A 308 11.16 -12.60 15.33
C GLN A 308 12.46 -12.05 14.75
N GLN A 309 12.66 -12.18 13.44
CA GLN A 309 13.82 -11.64 12.74
C GLN A 309 14.04 -10.14 12.97
N ARG A 310 12.98 -9.32 12.97
CA ARG A 310 13.12 -7.88 13.29
C ARG A 310 13.62 -7.63 14.72
N ARG A 311 13.16 -8.44 15.69
CA ARG A 311 13.63 -8.34 17.08
C ARG A 311 15.09 -8.77 17.18
N ASP A 312 15.46 -9.83 16.49
CA ASP A 312 16.82 -10.37 16.52
C ASP A 312 17.81 -9.44 15.81
N SER A 313 17.45 -8.86 14.65
CA SER A 313 18.23 -7.81 13.99
C SER A 313 18.43 -6.58 14.87
N LEU A 314 17.37 -6.14 15.57
CA LEU A 314 17.44 -5.00 16.47
C LEU A 314 18.33 -5.30 17.66
N ALA A 315 18.20 -6.49 18.26
CA ALA A 315 19.04 -6.94 19.37
C ALA A 315 20.51 -7.04 18.95
N ALA A 316 20.80 -7.59 17.77
CA ALA A 316 22.16 -7.67 17.23
C ALA A 316 22.76 -6.30 16.92
N PHE A 317 21.95 -5.34 16.42
CA PHE A 317 22.38 -3.95 16.27
C PHE A 317 22.64 -3.25 17.62
N MET A 318 21.92 -3.67 18.67
CA MET A 318 21.99 -3.08 20.00
C MET A 318 23.10 -3.67 20.88
N ALA A 319 23.56 -4.90 20.61
CA ALA A 319 24.57 -5.59 21.40
C ALA A 319 25.93 -4.87 21.37
N ASP A 320 26.60 -4.80 22.53
CA ASP A 320 28.00 -4.38 22.61
C ASP A 320 28.92 -5.56 22.27
N ALA A 321 30.11 -5.27 21.72
CA ALA A 321 31.05 -6.27 21.22
C ALA A 321 31.64 -7.24 22.29
N GLY A 322 31.14 -7.20 23.54
CA GLY A 322 31.62 -8.00 24.68
C GLY A 322 30.56 -8.85 25.40
N ASP A 323 29.27 -8.73 25.09
CA ASP A 323 28.23 -9.53 25.76
C ASP A 323 28.06 -10.90 25.06
N SER A 324 28.67 -11.93 25.63
CA SER A 324 28.74 -13.29 25.06
C SER A 324 27.48 -14.14 25.23
N ASP A 325 26.35 -13.56 25.66
CA ASP A 325 25.14 -14.32 26.00
C ASP A 325 24.29 -14.66 24.75
N THR A 326 24.89 -15.48 23.88
CA THR A 326 24.32 -16.00 22.63
C THR A 326 23.31 -17.14 22.85
N ALA A 327 22.96 -17.46 24.11
CA ALA A 327 22.14 -18.62 24.47
C ALA A 327 20.64 -18.48 24.17
N ALA A 328 20.14 -17.27 23.85
CA ALA A 328 18.71 -17.02 23.61
C ALA A 328 18.26 -17.10 22.13
N LEU A 329 19.17 -17.41 21.20
CA LEU A 329 18.92 -17.34 19.75
C LEU A 329 18.64 -18.74 19.16
N GLY A 330 17.48 -18.90 18.52
CA GLY A 330 17.05 -20.15 17.90
C GLY A 330 17.98 -20.65 16.78
N ALA A 331 17.93 -21.96 16.51
CA ALA A 331 18.92 -22.67 15.69
C ALA A 331 18.93 -22.32 14.17
N ASP A 332 17.93 -21.60 13.66
CA ASP A 332 17.64 -21.56 12.22
C ASP A 332 18.15 -20.31 11.46
N ASP A 333 18.76 -19.30 12.10
CA ASP A 333 19.13 -18.03 11.45
C ASP A 333 20.63 -17.89 11.13
N VAL A 334 21.04 -18.49 10.00
CA VAL A 334 22.41 -18.47 9.45
C VAL A 334 22.95 -17.04 9.16
N PRO A 335 22.16 -16.06 8.68
CA PRO A 335 22.64 -14.70 8.39
C PRO A 335 23.06 -13.93 9.66
N LEU A 336 22.30 -14.08 10.75
CA LEU A 336 22.54 -13.37 12.01
C LEU A 336 23.80 -13.90 12.70
N ARG A 337 24.01 -15.22 12.70
CA ARG A 337 25.24 -15.84 13.20
C ARG A 337 26.47 -15.42 12.40
N ARG A 338 26.35 -15.25 11.08
CA ARG A 338 27.44 -14.69 10.24
C ARG A 338 27.73 -13.23 10.56
N ALA A 339 26.70 -12.39 10.76
CA ALA A 339 26.90 -10.99 11.11
C ALA A 339 27.59 -10.82 12.47
N LEU A 340 27.20 -11.61 13.47
CA LEU A 340 27.82 -11.64 14.80
C LEU A 340 29.21 -12.28 14.80
N ALA A 341 29.44 -13.33 14.00
CA ALA A 341 30.76 -13.95 13.85
C ALA A 341 31.75 -13.07 13.06
N ALA A 342 31.25 -12.22 12.15
CA ALA A 342 32.05 -11.28 11.37
C ALA A 342 32.34 -9.96 12.12
N SER A 343 31.63 -9.66 13.22
CA SER A 343 31.74 -8.39 13.94
C SER A 343 32.91 -8.34 14.93
N ALA A 344 34.11 -8.79 14.52
CA ALA A 344 35.31 -8.87 15.36
C ALA A 344 35.90 -7.50 15.81
N GLY A 345 35.12 -6.42 15.78
CA GLY A 345 35.59 -5.07 16.12
C GLY A 345 34.51 -3.99 16.27
N GLY A 346 33.22 -4.31 16.34
CA GLY A 346 32.17 -3.31 16.58
C GLY A 346 30.76 -3.71 16.12
N PRO A 347 29.73 -2.94 16.50
CA PRO A 347 28.33 -3.22 16.17
C PRO A 347 28.04 -3.15 14.64
N PRO A 348 27.11 -3.97 14.12
CA PRO A 348 26.82 -4.03 12.68
C PRO A 348 26.09 -2.77 12.17
N VAL A 349 26.18 -2.48 10.86
CA VAL A 349 25.39 -1.43 10.20
C VAL A 349 23.93 -1.91 10.07
N MET A 350 22.96 -1.11 10.50
CA MET A 350 21.54 -1.47 10.29
C MET A 350 20.98 -0.81 9.04
N VAL A 351 20.60 -1.63 8.06
CA VAL A 351 19.91 -1.19 6.84
C VAL A 351 18.40 -1.29 7.05
N CYS A 352 17.70 -0.17 6.92
CA CYS A 352 16.30 -0.09 7.32
C CYS A 352 15.42 0.72 6.37
N SER A 353 14.14 0.37 6.32
CA SER A 353 13.12 1.23 5.72
C SER A 353 12.62 2.28 6.70
N ASP A 354 11.73 3.18 6.27
CA ASP A 354 11.07 4.18 7.13
C ASP A 354 10.33 3.59 8.34
N LEU A 355 10.12 2.27 8.39
CA LEU A 355 9.64 1.60 9.59
C LEU A 355 10.55 1.81 10.80
N ALA A 356 11.87 1.91 10.60
CA ALA A 356 12.82 2.17 11.70
C ALA A 356 12.92 3.67 12.06
N ALA A 357 12.38 4.56 11.22
CA ALA A 357 12.40 6.00 11.45
C ALA A 357 11.33 6.44 12.47
N ARG A 358 10.36 5.57 12.79
CA ARG A 358 9.16 5.88 13.60
C ARG A 358 8.91 4.75 14.62
N GLY A 359 8.56 5.06 15.87
CA GLY A 359 8.22 4.05 16.87
C GLY A 359 9.34 3.08 17.32
N LEU A 360 10.61 3.35 17.02
CA LEU A 360 11.76 2.65 17.60
C LEU A 360 12.57 3.54 18.53
N ASP A 361 12.50 3.27 19.83
CA ASP A 361 13.41 3.90 20.80
C ASP A 361 14.70 3.09 20.90
N PHE A 362 15.84 3.74 20.65
CA PHE A 362 17.16 3.13 20.75
C PHE A 362 17.78 3.63 22.07
N PRO A 363 17.78 2.83 23.14
CA PRO A 363 18.43 3.21 24.40
C PRO A 363 19.95 3.33 24.23
N ALA A 364 20.53 2.62 23.25
CA ALA A 364 21.93 2.73 22.89
C ALA A 364 22.18 3.80 21.79
N ARG A 365 23.36 4.41 21.84
CA ARG A 365 23.79 5.56 21.02
C ARG A 365 23.91 5.19 19.53
N VAL A 366 23.10 5.79 18.65
CA VAL A 366 23.32 5.78 17.19
C VAL A 366 24.23 6.94 16.82
N ASP A 367 25.41 6.66 16.27
CA ASP A 367 26.43 7.67 15.97
C ASP A 367 26.22 8.34 14.61
N HIS A 368 25.73 7.59 13.63
CA HIS A 368 25.59 8.05 12.25
C HIS A 368 24.27 7.60 11.62
N VAL A 369 23.57 8.54 10.98
CA VAL A 369 22.41 8.26 10.14
C VAL A 369 22.75 8.59 8.69
N VAL A 370 22.59 7.62 7.80
CA VAL A 370 22.76 7.80 6.36
C VAL A 370 21.41 7.70 5.67
N ASN A 371 20.97 8.77 5.01
CA ASN A 371 19.83 8.73 4.10
C ASN A 371 20.34 8.32 2.70
N PHE A 372 20.37 7.02 2.44
CA PHE A 372 20.78 6.48 1.14
C PHE A 372 19.78 6.85 0.04
N ASP A 373 18.50 6.67 0.35
CA ASP A 373 17.43 7.32 -0.39
C ASP A 373 17.02 8.57 0.37
N PHE A 374 16.99 9.71 -0.32
CA PHE A 374 16.62 10.97 0.29
C PHE A 374 15.16 10.90 0.80
N PRO A 375 14.86 11.45 1.99
CA PRO A 375 13.50 11.44 2.53
C PRO A 375 12.53 12.19 1.63
N LEU A 376 11.30 11.69 1.56
CA LEU A 376 10.26 12.25 0.68
C LEU A 376 9.67 13.57 1.20
N THR A 377 9.76 13.79 2.51
CA THR A 377 9.25 14.99 3.19
C THR A 377 10.24 15.52 4.23
N PRO A 378 10.17 16.82 4.62
CA PRO A 378 10.96 17.32 5.75
C PRO A 378 10.65 16.63 7.08
N VAL A 379 9.41 16.17 7.25
CA VAL A 379 8.99 15.42 8.44
C VAL A 379 9.69 14.06 8.49
N ASP A 380 9.80 13.36 7.35
CA ASP A 380 10.60 12.13 7.26
C ASP A 380 12.08 12.38 7.56
N TYR A 381 12.62 13.50 7.07
CA TYR A 381 13.97 13.92 7.38
C TYR A 381 14.18 14.08 8.90
N LEU A 382 13.28 14.80 9.58
CA LEU A 382 13.32 14.95 11.03
C LEU A 382 13.20 13.60 11.76
N HIS A 383 12.31 12.71 11.33
CA HIS A 383 12.12 11.40 11.95
C HIS A 383 13.33 10.47 11.81
N ARG A 384 13.98 10.47 10.63
CA ARG A 384 15.20 9.69 10.37
C ARG A 384 16.39 10.24 11.12
N THR A 385 16.58 11.56 11.10
CA THR A 385 17.72 12.20 11.77
C THR A 385 17.59 12.22 13.29
N GLY A 386 16.35 12.21 13.81
CA GLY A 386 16.03 12.04 15.23
C GLY A 386 16.41 10.69 15.85
N ARG A 387 17.10 9.81 15.10
CA ARG A 387 17.69 8.57 15.62
C ARG A 387 19.08 8.78 16.21
N THR A 388 19.81 9.82 15.81
CA THR A 388 21.14 10.17 16.36
C THR A 388 21.05 11.43 17.26
N ALA A 389 22.18 11.80 17.88
CA ALA A 389 22.32 12.97 18.77
C ALA A 389 21.33 13.03 19.95
N ARG A 390 21.02 11.87 20.55
CA ARG A 390 20.13 11.74 21.71
C ARG A 390 20.87 11.96 23.04
N ALA A 391 20.13 12.35 24.08
CA ALA A 391 20.64 12.52 25.44
C ALA A 391 21.89 13.42 25.56
N GLY A 392 22.01 14.45 24.71
CA GLY A 392 23.13 15.41 24.73
C GLY A 392 24.40 14.95 24.00
N SER A 393 24.39 13.78 23.34
CA SER A 393 25.52 13.28 22.54
C SER A 393 25.61 13.94 21.17
N ARG A 394 26.82 14.02 20.58
CA ARG A 394 27.03 14.44 19.18
C ARG A 394 26.67 13.31 18.22
N GLY A 395 26.06 13.67 17.08
CA GLY A 395 25.65 12.73 16.03
C GLY A 395 25.99 13.22 14.62
N ARG A 396 26.08 12.31 13.64
CA ARG A 396 26.33 12.65 12.24
C ARG A 396 25.13 12.26 11.38
N VAL A 397 24.82 13.06 10.37
CA VAL A 397 23.80 12.79 9.36
C VAL A 397 24.39 13.01 7.98
N THR A 398 24.35 12.00 7.11
CA THR A 398 24.76 12.12 5.72
C THR A 398 23.58 11.80 4.80
N SER A 399 23.26 12.68 3.87
CA SER A 399 22.16 12.48 2.92
C SER A 399 22.67 12.44 1.48
N LEU A 400 22.38 11.35 0.77
CA LEU A 400 22.70 11.22 -0.66
C LEU A 400 21.61 11.89 -1.50
N VAL A 401 21.94 13.00 -2.14
CA VAL A 401 20.99 13.86 -2.86
C VAL A 401 21.04 13.56 -4.36
N ALA A 402 20.03 12.84 -4.88
CA ALA A 402 19.90 12.65 -6.32
C ALA A 402 19.26 13.89 -6.99
N LYS A 403 19.28 13.93 -8.34
CA LYS A 403 18.70 15.02 -9.13
C LYS A 403 17.27 15.43 -8.71
N PRO A 404 16.30 14.51 -8.49
CA PRO A 404 14.95 14.90 -8.07
C PRO A 404 14.90 15.53 -6.66
N ASP A 405 15.87 15.20 -5.80
CA ASP A 405 15.84 15.57 -4.37
C ASP A 405 16.44 16.95 -4.09
N ARG A 406 17.19 17.50 -5.06
CA ARG A 406 17.98 18.75 -4.89
C ARG A 406 17.17 19.92 -4.37
N VAL A 407 15.92 20.07 -4.81
CA VAL A 407 15.06 21.19 -4.39
C VAL A 407 14.71 21.08 -2.90
N LEU A 408 14.33 19.89 -2.44
CA LEU A 408 14.00 19.66 -1.05
C LEU A 408 15.25 19.71 -0.17
N ALA A 409 16.35 19.10 -0.62
CA ALA A 409 17.64 19.11 0.06
C ALA A 409 18.17 20.52 0.28
N ALA A 410 18.17 21.38 -0.76
CA ALA A 410 18.63 22.76 -0.63
C ALA A 410 17.78 23.56 0.38
N ARG A 411 16.47 23.33 0.43
CA ARG A 411 15.58 23.98 1.39
C ARG A 411 15.83 23.53 2.82
N ILE A 412 16.00 22.22 3.03
CA ILE A 412 16.34 21.67 4.35
C ILE A 412 17.70 22.21 4.78
N GLU A 413 18.71 22.16 3.91
CA GLU A 413 20.06 22.67 4.20
C GLU A 413 20.05 24.17 4.55
N GLN A 414 19.29 24.98 3.82
CA GLN A 414 19.16 26.41 4.10
C GLN A 414 18.47 26.67 5.45
N ALA A 415 17.37 25.97 5.74
CA ALA A 415 16.68 26.09 7.02
C ALA A 415 17.56 25.62 8.20
N LEU A 416 18.37 24.57 8.00
CA LEU A 416 19.35 24.12 8.99
C LEU A 416 20.41 25.20 9.28
N LYS A 417 20.94 25.87 8.25
CA LYS A 417 21.91 26.97 8.41
C LYS A 417 21.32 28.17 9.15
N ASN A 418 20.04 28.46 8.91
CA ASN A 418 19.33 29.58 9.52
C ASN A 418 18.76 29.25 10.92
N GLY A 419 18.72 27.98 11.31
CA GLY A 419 18.04 27.53 12.53
C GLY A 419 16.50 27.60 12.44
N ASP A 420 15.96 27.59 11.24
CA ASP A 420 14.52 27.68 10.98
C ASP A 420 13.80 26.34 11.22
N PRO A 421 12.52 26.35 11.61
CA PRO A 421 11.67 25.15 11.61
C PRO A 421 11.59 24.50 10.22
N LEU A 422 11.67 23.17 10.19
CA LEU A 422 11.69 22.36 8.96
C LEU A 422 10.30 21.90 8.50
N ASP A 423 9.28 21.97 9.36
CA ASP A 423 7.94 21.39 9.15
C ASP A 423 7.07 22.13 8.11
N GLU A 424 7.32 23.41 7.88
CA GLU A 424 6.61 24.21 6.87
C GLU A 424 7.30 24.21 5.48
N LEU A 425 8.44 23.54 5.35
CA LEU A 425 9.17 23.44 4.10
C LEU A 425 8.43 22.54 3.11
N SER A 426 8.40 22.94 1.84
CA SER A 426 7.35 22.47 0.94
C SER A 426 7.76 21.98 -0.45
N ALA A 427 8.98 21.96 -0.97
CA ALA A 427 9.30 21.64 -2.40
C ALA A 427 8.52 22.40 -3.52
N ASP A 428 7.36 23.01 -3.23
CA ASP A 428 6.48 23.74 -4.11
C ASP A 428 7.13 25.06 -4.49
N ARG A 429 7.43 25.19 -5.78
CA ARG A 429 8.04 26.38 -6.37
C ARG A 429 7.16 27.60 -6.16
N ALA A 430 5.85 27.48 -5.92
CA ALA A 430 4.94 28.61 -5.76
C ALA A 430 5.21 29.50 -4.52
N LYS A 431 6.09 29.10 -3.60
CA LYS A 431 6.36 29.79 -2.31
C LYS A 431 7.74 30.48 -2.24
N LEU A 432 8.20 31.09 -3.33
CA LEU A 432 9.47 31.86 -3.37
C LEU A 432 9.35 33.24 -2.70
N PRO A 433 10.45 33.79 -2.13
CA PRO A 433 10.49 35.15 -1.57
C PRO A 433 10.32 36.24 -2.64
N ALA A 434 9.85 37.41 -2.19
CA ALA A 434 9.36 38.51 -3.03
C ALA A 434 10.40 39.12 -4.00
N SER A 435 11.69 38.92 -3.77
CA SER A 435 12.76 39.40 -4.67
C SER A 435 12.77 38.71 -6.03
N ALA A 436 12.03 37.61 -6.20
CA ALA A 436 12.05 36.80 -7.42
C ALA A 436 10.71 36.76 -8.19
N ARG A 437 9.73 37.65 -7.94
CA ARG A 437 8.42 37.59 -8.66
C ARG A 437 7.74 38.95 -8.97
N PRO A 438 7.02 39.09 -10.12
CA PRO A 438 6.36 40.35 -10.55
C PRO A 438 4.98 40.59 -9.92
N LYS A 439 4.49 41.84 -10.01
CA LYS A 439 3.55 42.55 -9.10
C LYS A 439 2.10 42.04 -8.97
N GLN A 440 1.54 42.32 -7.79
CA GLN A 440 0.22 41.96 -7.24
C GLN A 440 -0.94 42.78 -7.83
N GLU A 441 -1.91 42.09 -8.46
CA GLU A 441 -3.29 42.62 -8.56
C GLU A 441 -4.37 41.51 -8.56
N THR A 442 -3.99 40.23 -8.70
CA THR A 442 -4.95 39.13 -8.95
C THR A 442 -5.35 38.32 -7.70
N LEU A 443 -4.69 38.52 -6.56
CA LEU A 443 -4.86 37.69 -5.35
C LEU A 443 -6.09 38.05 -4.50
N GLU A 444 -6.57 39.29 -4.58
CA GLU A 444 -7.72 39.73 -3.77
C GLU A 444 -9.06 39.24 -4.33
N ARG A 445 -9.14 39.01 -5.65
CA ARG A 445 -10.35 38.47 -6.29
C ARG A 445 -10.64 37.02 -5.88
N ARG A 446 -9.60 36.19 -5.76
CA ARG A 446 -9.72 34.75 -5.45
C ARG A 446 -10.18 34.46 -4.02
N ARG A 447 -9.91 35.36 -3.07
CA ARG A 447 -10.32 35.19 -1.67
C ARG A 447 -11.82 35.41 -1.46
N ARG A 448 -12.47 36.22 -2.30
CA ARG A 448 -13.93 36.45 -2.24
C ARG A 448 -14.74 35.27 -2.82
N GLU A 449 -14.21 34.56 -3.80
CA GLU A 449 -14.91 33.44 -4.46
C GLU A 449 -14.91 32.14 -3.61
N ALA A 450 -13.85 31.89 -2.83
CA ALA A 450 -13.74 30.69 -2.00
C ALA A 450 -14.66 30.69 -0.75
N ALA A 451 -15.07 31.87 -0.28
CA ALA A 451 -15.97 32.01 0.86
C ALA A 451 -17.44 31.66 0.51
N ALA A 452 -17.85 31.88 -0.74
CA ALA A 452 -19.20 31.59 -1.21
C ALA A 452 -19.48 30.08 -1.38
N ALA A 453 -18.46 29.27 -1.69
CA ALA A 453 -18.62 27.84 -1.98
C ALA A 453 -18.86 26.96 -0.73
N ARG A 454 -18.54 27.45 0.48
CA ARG A 454 -18.63 26.65 1.72
C ARG A 454 -20.00 26.64 2.38
N HIS A 455 -20.84 27.64 2.10
CA HIS A 455 -22.16 27.77 2.76
C HIS A 455 -23.27 26.94 2.08
N ALA A 456 -23.03 26.38 0.89
CA ALA A 456 -24.04 25.68 0.08
C ALA A 456 -24.13 24.16 0.32
N ASN A 457 -23.20 23.56 1.08
CA ASN A 457 -23.03 22.09 1.08
C ASN A 457 -23.51 21.35 2.35
N ARG A 458 -24.18 22.04 3.29
CA ARG A 458 -24.71 21.41 4.52
C ARG A 458 -26.19 21.00 4.45
N GLY A 459 -26.90 21.37 3.38
CA GLY A 459 -28.35 21.10 3.23
C GLY A 459 -28.74 19.95 2.28
N LYS A 460 -27.79 19.29 1.59
CA LYS A 460 -28.10 18.35 0.49
C LYS A 460 -27.63 16.90 0.70
N ARG A 461 -27.57 16.42 1.95
CA ARG A 461 -27.37 14.99 2.24
C ARG A 461 -28.66 14.20 2.49
N GLY A 462 -29.81 14.89 2.53
CA GLY A 462 -31.13 14.25 2.64
C GLY A 462 -31.87 14.01 1.31
N ALA A 463 -31.46 14.65 0.21
CA ALA A 463 -32.23 14.65 -1.05
C ALA A 463 -31.66 13.73 -2.15
N ALA A 464 -30.50 13.09 -1.95
CA ALA A 464 -29.88 12.24 -2.97
C ALA A 464 -30.39 10.78 -2.97
N ARG A 465 -31.38 10.45 -2.13
CA ARG A 465 -32.06 9.14 -2.14
C ARG A 465 -33.41 9.14 -2.86
N GLU A 466 -33.94 10.31 -3.25
CA GLU A 466 -35.21 10.43 -3.98
C GLU A 466 -35.06 10.83 -5.46
N GLU A 467 -33.88 11.26 -5.90
CA GLU A 467 -33.64 11.66 -7.31
C GLU A 467 -32.99 10.55 -8.17
N ALA A 468 -32.96 9.30 -7.67
CA ALA A 468 -32.65 8.10 -8.47
C ALA A 468 -33.92 7.49 -9.10
N ALA A 469 -35.08 8.09 -8.84
CA ALA A 469 -36.37 7.71 -9.42
C ALA A 469 -36.95 8.90 -10.21
N GLY A 470 -36.29 9.30 -11.29
CA GLY A 470 -36.88 10.30 -12.21
C GLY A 470 -35.90 10.83 -13.26
N GLY A 471 -36.19 10.57 -14.53
CA GLY A 471 -35.65 11.38 -15.65
C GLY A 471 -34.48 10.78 -16.43
N GLY A 472 -34.70 9.63 -17.09
CA GLY A 472 -33.84 9.18 -18.18
C GLY A 472 -33.98 10.07 -19.42
N GLY A 473 -33.20 11.15 -19.49
CA GLY A 473 -32.99 11.89 -20.73
C GLY A 473 -32.11 11.09 -21.69
N ALA A 474 -32.61 10.76 -22.88
CA ALA A 474 -31.90 9.96 -23.87
C ALA A 474 -30.69 10.72 -24.45
N CYS A 475 -29.47 10.34 -24.04
CA CYS A 475 -28.23 10.77 -24.67
C CYS A 475 -27.86 9.78 -25.79
N GLU A 476 -27.56 10.28 -26.99
CA GLU A 476 -26.93 9.48 -28.04
C GLU A 476 -25.48 9.13 -27.62
N VAL A 477 -25.04 7.89 -27.88
CA VAL A 477 -23.69 7.41 -27.56
C VAL A 477 -23.03 6.90 -28.82
N VAL A 478 -21.80 7.33 -29.10
CA VAL A 478 -20.98 6.80 -30.19
C VAL A 478 -19.82 5.99 -29.61
N VAL A 479 -19.77 4.70 -29.93
CA VAL A 479 -18.68 3.78 -29.57
C VAL A 479 -17.74 3.68 -30.76
N ILE A 480 -16.45 3.97 -30.53
CA ILE A 480 -15.42 4.00 -31.57
C ILE A 480 -14.43 2.87 -31.30
N GLU A 481 -14.21 2.02 -32.30
CA GLU A 481 -13.30 0.88 -32.24
C GLU A 481 -12.40 0.90 -33.48
N LYS A 482 -11.09 0.82 -33.25
CA LYS A 482 -10.11 0.90 -34.33
C LYS A 482 -9.98 -0.41 -35.10
N GLU A 483 -10.38 -1.52 -34.48
CA GLU A 483 -10.44 -2.84 -35.09
C GLU A 483 -11.75 -3.03 -35.86
N GLU A 484 -11.82 -4.06 -36.71
CA GLU A 484 -13.04 -4.40 -37.46
C GLU A 484 -14.23 -4.79 -36.57
N LYS A 485 -13.95 -5.24 -35.35
CA LYS A 485 -14.95 -5.77 -34.41
C LYS A 485 -14.63 -5.34 -32.98
N ILE A 486 -15.67 -4.96 -32.25
CA ILE A 486 -15.55 -4.67 -30.81
C ILE A 486 -15.23 -5.94 -30.00
N GLY A 487 -14.44 -5.78 -28.95
CA GLY A 487 -14.18 -6.82 -27.95
C GLY A 487 -12.79 -6.77 -27.30
N GLY A 488 -11.79 -6.22 -28.01
CA GLY A 488 -10.44 -6.02 -27.45
C GLY A 488 -9.81 -7.30 -26.88
N ASN A 489 -9.06 -7.15 -25.78
CA ASN A 489 -8.54 -8.27 -24.98
C ASN A 489 -9.63 -8.94 -24.11
N SER A 490 -10.72 -8.24 -23.79
CA SER A 490 -11.78 -8.75 -22.93
C SER A 490 -12.37 -10.06 -23.45
N GLN A 491 -12.56 -10.19 -24.77
CA GLN A 491 -13.07 -11.41 -25.40
C GLN A 491 -12.13 -12.64 -25.28
N LYS A 492 -10.85 -12.43 -24.91
CA LYS A 492 -9.85 -13.50 -24.74
C LYS A 492 -9.78 -14.02 -23.30
N ALA A 493 -10.50 -13.41 -22.36
CA ALA A 493 -10.41 -13.75 -20.95
C ALA A 493 -11.08 -15.11 -20.67
N SER A 494 -10.31 -16.10 -20.21
CA SER A 494 -10.82 -17.48 -20.05
C SER A 494 -11.01 -17.94 -18.60
N SER A 495 -10.43 -17.24 -17.61
CA SER A 495 -10.47 -17.71 -16.22
C SER A 495 -11.79 -17.39 -15.50
N GLY A 496 -12.33 -16.20 -15.71
CA GLY A 496 -13.58 -15.73 -15.08
C GLY A 496 -13.49 -14.29 -14.58
N ILE A 497 -14.57 -13.87 -13.91
CA ILE A 497 -14.76 -12.55 -13.31
C ILE A 497 -14.97 -12.72 -11.80
N ASN A 498 -14.39 -11.83 -10.99
CA ASN A 498 -14.54 -11.94 -9.55
C ASN A 498 -15.84 -11.29 -9.05
N PHE A 499 -16.54 -11.99 -8.17
CA PHE A 499 -17.63 -11.44 -7.36
C PHE A 499 -17.48 -11.96 -5.94
N VAL A 500 -17.83 -11.15 -4.93
CA VAL A 500 -17.89 -11.62 -3.54
C VAL A 500 -18.76 -12.88 -3.48
N ASN A 501 -18.25 -13.94 -2.85
CA ASN A 501 -18.93 -15.23 -2.74
C ASN A 501 -19.23 -15.62 -1.27
N PRO A 502 -20.31 -15.09 -0.67
CA PRO A 502 -20.64 -15.40 0.72
C PRO A 502 -20.82 -16.89 1.01
N GLY A 503 -21.26 -17.67 0.00
CA GLY A 503 -21.45 -19.12 0.11
C GLY A 503 -20.16 -19.91 0.38
N ALA A 504 -18.99 -19.34 0.07
CA ALA A 504 -17.68 -19.91 0.39
C ALA A 504 -17.01 -19.22 1.60
N GLY A 505 -17.76 -18.47 2.41
CA GLY A 505 -17.23 -17.67 3.50
C GLY A 505 -16.44 -16.44 3.03
N ASP A 506 -16.61 -16.01 1.77
CA ASP A 506 -15.99 -14.77 1.27
C ASP A 506 -16.68 -13.55 1.86
N SER A 507 -15.93 -12.46 1.95
CA SER A 507 -16.44 -11.18 2.43
C SER A 507 -15.83 -10.04 1.63
N ARG A 508 -16.44 -8.86 1.73
CA ARG A 508 -15.87 -7.61 1.22
C ARG A 508 -14.41 -7.44 1.67
N ASP A 509 -14.17 -7.59 2.97
CA ASP A 509 -12.85 -7.39 3.57
C ASP A 509 -11.83 -8.43 3.09
N THR A 510 -12.25 -9.69 2.97
CA THR A 510 -11.39 -10.75 2.43
C THR A 510 -10.99 -10.43 0.98
N PHE A 511 -11.93 -9.95 0.16
CA PHE A 511 -11.65 -9.62 -1.23
C PHE A 511 -10.76 -8.36 -1.36
N ILE A 512 -10.98 -7.34 -0.53
CA ILE A 512 -10.10 -6.16 -0.46
C ILE A 512 -8.68 -6.58 -0.06
N GLN A 513 -8.54 -7.39 0.99
CA GLN A 513 -7.24 -7.85 1.47
C GLN A 513 -6.48 -8.65 0.42
N ASP A 514 -7.16 -9.54 -0.31
CA ASP A 514 -6.54 -10.28 -1.41
C ASP A 514 -6.10 -9.35 -2.54
N THR A 515 -6.93 -8.35 -2.87
CA THR A 515 -6.61 -7.35 -3.90
C THR A 515 -5.40 -6.49 -3.51
N ILE A 516 -5.37 -5.94 -2.29
CA ILE A 516 -4.26 -5.12 -1.77
C ILE A 516 -2.98 -5.96 -1.64
N ARG A 517 -3.08 -7.20 -1.13
CA ARG A 517 -1.94 -8.14 -1.01
C ARG A 517 -1.38 -8.49 -2.38
N SER A 518 -2.24 -8.70 -3.37
CA SER A 518 -1.84 -8.90 -4.75
C SER A 518 -1.13 -7.67 -5.28
N GLY A 519 -1.69 -6.47 -5.07
CA GLY A 519 -1.12 -5.19 -5.50
C GLY A 519 0.10 -4.73 -4.71
N GLN A 520 0.61 -5.53 -3.77
CA GLN A 520 1.79 -5.27 -2.93
C GLN A 520 1.68 -3.95 -2.13
N GLY A 521 0.48 -3.63 -1.65
CA GLY A 521 0.21 -2.42 -0.85
C GLY A 521 0.28 -1.12 -1.63
N SER A 522 0.27 -1.19 -2.97
CA SER A 522 0.44 -0.03 -3.84
C SER A 522 -0.79 0.28 -4.68
N CYS A 523 -1.94 -0.32 -4.34
CA CYS A 523 -3.25 0.04 -4.86
C CYS A 523 -3.68 1.40 -4.33
N ASP A 524 -4.55 2.09 -5.06
CA ASP A 524 -5.39 3.14 -4.51
C ASP A 524 -6.56 2.46 -3.79
N GLU A 525 -6.58 2.52 -2.46
CA GLU A 525 -7.58 1.83 -1.64
C GLU A 525 -9.01 2.31 -1.90
N ALA A 526 -9.21 3.59 -2.24
CA ALA A 526 -10.53 4.10 -2.58
C ALA A 526 -11.05 3.50 -3.90
N LEU A 527 -10.16 3.25 -4.87
CA LEU A 527 -10.52 2.56 -6.10
C LEU A 527 -10.76 1.06 -5.86
N VAL A 528 -10.02 0.44 -4.93
CA VAL A 528 -10.26 -0.96 -4.52
C VAL A 528 -11.62 -1.11 -3.83
N ASP A 529 -11.99 -0.17 -2.97
CA ASP A 529 -13.32 -0.12 -2.35
C ASP A 529 -14.41 -0.08 -3.42
N VAL A 530 -14.31 0.84 -4.39
CA VAL A 530 -15.26 0.94 -5.51
C VAL A 530 -15.33 -0.37 -6.31
N LEU A 531 -14.19 -0.99 -6.61
CA LEU A 531 -14.12 -2.26 -7.34
C LEU A 531 -14.88 -3.36 -6.61
N VAL A 532 -14.64 -3.52 -5.30
CA VAL A 532 -15.20 -4.62 -4.50
C VAL A 532 -16.68 -4.36 -4.20
N ASP A 533 -17.05 -3.13 -3.82
CA ASP A 533 -18.44 -2.74 -3.56
C ASP A 533 -19.28 -2.79 -4.84
N GLY A 534 -18.67 -2.51 -5.98
CA GLY A 534 -19.30 -2.63 -7.29
C GLY A 534 -19.50 -4.06 -7.77
N SER A 535 -18.94 -5.08 -7.09
CA SER A 535 -18.95 -6.46 -7.59
C SER A 535 -20.34 -7.09 -7.67
N ALA A 536 -21.17 -6.99 -6.62
CA ALA A 536 -22.53 -7.51 -6.66
C ALA A 536 -23.42 -6.75 -7.68
N PRO A 537 -23.44 -5.40 -7.70
CA PRO A 537 -24.14 -4.66 -8.74
C PRO A 537 -23.67 -4.99 -10.17
N ALA A 538 -22.38 -5.21 -10.37
CA ALA A 538 -21.81 -5.61 -11.67
C ALA A 538 -22.35 -6.98 -12.10
N ARG A 539 -22.41 -7.95 -11.18
CA ARG A 539 -23.01 -9.26 -11.44
C ARG A 539 -24.47 -9.14 -11.89
N SER A 540 -25.29 -8.43 -11.11
CA SER A 540 -26.72 -8.27 -11.42
C SER A 540 -26.95 -7.58 -12.78
N PHE A 541 -26.09 -6.64 -13.16
CA PHE A 541 -26.14 -6.01 -14.48
C PHE A 541 -25.82 -6.99 -15.61
N LEU A 542 -24.75 -7.79 -15.46
CA LEU A 542 -24.39 -8.78 -16.48
C LEU A 542 -25.50 -9.84 -16.62
N GLU A 543 -26.09 -10.27 -15.51
CA GLU A 543 -27.24 -11.19 -15.49
C GLU A 543 -28.47 -10.56 -16.20
N SER A 544 -28.70 -9.26 -16.04
CA SER A 544 -29.81 -8.56 -16.71
C SER A 544 -29.68 -8.50 -18.24
N ILE A 545 -28.46 -8.60 -18.77
CA ILE A 545 -28.21 -8.70 -20.23
C ILE A 545 -28.04 -10.16 -20.70
N GLY A 546 -28.44 -11.12 -19.86
CA GLY A 546 -28.48 -12.54 -20.18
C GLY A 546 -27.19 -13.33 -19.89
N CYS A 547 -26.21 -12.74 -19.21
CA CYS A 547 -25.01 -13.49 -18.82
C CYS A 547 -25.33 -14.47 -17.68
N ARG A 548 -24.75 -15.67 -17.71
CA ARG A 548 -24.86 -16.69 -16.65
C ARG A 548 -23.52 -17.03 -16.02
N PHE A 549 -23.54 -17.35 -14.73
CA PHE A 549 -22.38 -17.67 -13.90
C PHE A 549 -22.66 -18.94 -13.08
N ASP A 550 -22.41 -20.10 -13.68
CA ASP A 550 -22.75 -21.45 -13.19
C ASP A 550 -21.51 -22.24 -12.69
N GLY A 551 -20.31 -21.68 -12.84
CA GLY A 551 -19.08 -22.22 -12.27
C GLY A 551 -18.32 -21.21 -11.41
N VAL A 552 -17.62 -21.69 -10.40
CA VAL A 552 -16.73 -20.90 -9.54
C VAL A 552 -15.38 -21.58 -9.36
N SER A 553 -14.30 -20.80 -9.33
CA SER A 553 -12.94 -21.28 -9.09
C SER A 553 -12.18 -20.36 -8.14
N GLN A 554 -11.23 -20.96 -7.42
CA GLN A 554 -10.20 -20.21 -6.69
C GLN A 554 -8.98 -20.08 -7.58
N LEU A 555 -8.50 -18.85 -7.78
CA LEU A 555 -7.30 -18.57 -8.56
C LEU A 555 -6.12 -18.23 -7.67
N GLY A 556 -4.94 -18.09 -8.27
CA GLY A 556 -3.72 -17.73 -7.55
C GLY A 556 -3.86 -16.41 -6.79
N GLY A 557 -3.41 -16.41 -5.53
CA GLY A 557 -3.52 -15.27 -4.62
C GLY A 557 -4.89 -15.05 -3.97
N HIS A 558 -5.89 -15.87 -4.26
CA HIS A 558 -7.19 -15.83 -3.57
C HIS A 558 -7.14 -16.59 -2.25
N SER A 559 -7.76 -16.03 -1.22
CA SER A 559 -8.03 -16.70 0.05
C SER A 559 -9.22 -17.67 -0.03
N VAL A 560 -10.20 -17.40 -0.91
CA VAL A 560 -11.40 -18.24 -1.12
C VAL A 560 -11.85 -18.24 -2.59
N PRO A 561 -12.64 -19.23 -3.05
CA PRO A 561 -13.15 -19.28 -4.41
C PRO A 561 -14.12 -18.13 -4.72
N ARG A 562 -13.79 -17.31 -5.73
CA ARG A 562 -14.62 -16.16 -6.13
C ARG A 562 -14.60 -15.80 -7.61
N THR A 563 -13.85 -16.54 -8.43
CA THR A 563 -13.85 -16.32 -9.87
C THR A 563 -14.97 -17.10 -10.52
N TRP A 564 -15.97 -16.40 -10.99
CA TRP A 564 -17.16 -16.94 -11.64
C TRP A 564 -16.98 -17.03 -13.15
N PHE A 565 -17.55 -18.07 -13.75
CA PHE A 565 -17.48 -18.32 -15.20
C PHE A 565 -18.72 -19.09 -15.68
N ASN A 566 -18.88 -19.15 -17.00
CA ASN A 566 -19.85 -20.01 -17.69
C ASN A 566 -19.23 -21.38 -18.00
N GLN A 567 -19.90 -22.46 -17.59
CA GLN A 567 -19.47 -23.85 -17.81
C GLN A 567 -19.55 -24.18 -19.30
N GLU A 568 -20.72 -23.94 -19.89
CA GLU A 568 -21.00 -24.17 -21.30
C GLU A 568 -20.82 -22.92 -22.17
N GLY A 569 -20.59 -23.15 -23.46
CA GLY A 569 -20.42 -22.10 -24.46
C GLY A 569 -18.97 -21.63 -24.59
N PRO A 570 -18.74 -20.44 -25.18
CA PRO A 570 -17.41 -19.92 -25.39
C PRO A 570 -16.70 -19.59 -24.07
N ASN A 571 -15.45 -19.13 -24.14
CA ASN A 571 -14.78 -18.60 -22.96
C ASN A 571 -15.57 -17.41 -22.38
N VAL A 572 -15.47 -17.20 -21.06
CA VAL A 572 -16.24 -16.19 -20.31
C VAL A 572 -16.08 -14.78 -20.86
N GLY A 573 -14.89 -14.39 -21.31
CA GLY A 573 -14.64 -13.10 -21.93
C GLY A 573 -15.46 -12.91 -23.20
N LEU A 574 -15.38 -13.85 -24.14
CA LEU A 574 -16.14 -13.82 -25.38
C LEU A 574 -17.64 -13.87 -25.11
N PHE A 575 -18.07 -14.69 -24.15
CA PHE A 575 -19.46 -14.80 -23.73
C PHE A 575 -20.01 -13.44 -23.25
N LEU A 576 -19.30 -12.76 -22.34
CA LEU A 576 -19.69 -11.43 -21.86
C LEU A 576 -19.75 -10.39 -23.00
N VAL A 577 -18.76 -10.40 -23.89
CA VAL A 577 -18.72 -9.47 -25.03
C VAL A 577 -19.88 -9.72 -26.01
N GLN A 578 -20.23 -10.98 -26.28
CA GLN A 578 -21.37 -11.32 -27.15
C GLN A 578 -22.70 -10.81 -26.57
N HIS A 579 -22.92 -10.97 -25.26
CA HIS A 579 -24.12 -10.46 -24.60
C HIS A 579 -24.16 -8.92 -24.55
N ALA A 580 -23.02 -8.29 -24.26
CA ALA A 580 -22.93 -6.83 -24.30
C ALA A 580 -23.20 -6.27 -25.72
N ARG A 581 -22.69 -6.94 -26.76
CA ARG A 581 -22.96 -6.61 -28.16
C ARG A 581 -24.45 -6.70 -28.49
N ALA A 582 -25.09 -7.80 -28.15
CA ALA A 582 -26.52 -7.99 -28.38
C ALA A 582 -27.35 -6.90 -27.67
N ALA A 583 -26.98 -6.52 -26.45
CA ALA A 583 -27.64 -5.43 -25.73
C ALA A 583 -27.41 -4.05 -26.40
N ILE A 584 -26.21 -3.80 -26.93
CA ILE A 584 -25.90 -2.57 -27.68
C ILE A 584 -26.71 -2.51 -28.98
N GLU A 585 -26.79 -3.61 -29.73
CA GLU A 585 -27.53 -3.69 -31.00
C GLU A 585 -29.04 -3.47 -30.83
N GLN A 586 -29.57 -3.75 -29.64
CA GLN A 586 -30.97 -3.50 -29.29
C GLN A 586 -31.25 -2.05 -28.84
N ASP A 587 -30.22 -1.27 -28.52
CA ASP A 587 -30.36 0.12 -28.09
C ASP A 587 -30.04 1.09 -29.24
N ALA A 588 -31.09 1.60 -29.88
CA ALA A 588 -30.98 2.52 -31.02
C ALA A 588 -30.24 3.84 -30.70
N ARG A 589 -29.99 4.15 -29.42
CA ARG A 589 -29.22 5.33 -28.99
C ARG A 589 -27.72 5.10 -29.10
N ILE A 590 -27.25 3.87 -29.25
CA ILE A 590 -25.83 3.51 -29.30
C ILE A 590 -25.43 3.25 -30.76
N LYS A 591 -24.53 4.07 -31.29
CA LYS A 591 -23.94 3.92 -32.62
C LYS A 591 -22.52 3.37 -32.49
N VAL A 592 -22.24 2.25 -33.12
CA VAL A 592 -20.89 1.65 -33.12
C VAL A 592 -20.19 1.92 -34.45
N ARG A 593 -18.97 2.48 -34.39
CA ARG A 593 -18.10 2.70 -35.55
C ARG A 593 -16.82 1.87 -35.38
N CYS A 594 -16.75 0.76 -36.10
CA CYS A 594 -15.54 -0.06 -36.22
C CYS A 594 -14.59 0.51 -37.27
N SER A 595 -13.37 -0.04 -37.35
CA SER A 595 -12.32 0.42 -38.25
C SER A 595 -12.10 1.94 -38.19
N THR A 596 -12.25 2.52 -37.01
CA THR A 596 -12.20 3.96 -36.77
C THR A 596 -11.33 4.23 -35.55
N LYS A 597 -10.24 4.96 -35.72
CA LYS A 597 -9.30 5.30 -34.64
C LYS A 597 -9.55 6.71 -34.14
N VAL A 598 -9.49 6.90 -32.82
CA VAL A 598 -9.45 8.25 -32.22
C VAL A 598 -8.01 8.75 -32.25
N GLU A 599 -7.80 9.91 -32.88
CA GLU A 599 -6.48 10.54 -33.00
C GLU A 599 -6.23 11.56 -31.88
N SER A 600 -7.26 12.33 -31.50
CA SER A 600 -7.15 13.29 -30.40
C SER A 600 -8.48 13.61 -29.73
N ILE A 601 -8.40 14.11 -28.50
CA ILE A 601 -9.53 14.65 -27.74
C ILE A 601 -9.34 16.16 -27.66
N GLU A 602 -10.28 16.92 -28.20
CA GLU A 602 -10.24 18.38 -28.13
C GLU A 602 -10.80 18.87 -26.79
N VAL A 603 -9.99 19.68 -26.10
CA VAL A 603 -10.35 20.33 -24.84
C VAL A 603 -10.26 21.84 -25.02
N ARG A 604 -11.32 22.56 -24.70
CA ARG A 604 -11.39 24.04 -24.68
C ARG A 604 -11.92 24.51 -23.34
N ASP A 605 -11.31 25.53 -22.75
CA ASP A 605 -11.69 26.07 -21.42
C ASP A 605 -11.87 24.98 -20.34
N ALA A 606 -10.95 24.00 -20.35
CA ALA A 606 -10.98 22.82 -19.48
C ALA A 606 -12.29 21.99 -19.59
N LYS A 607 -12.94 21.98 -20.76
CA LYS A 607 -14.09 21.14 -21.09
C LYS A 607 -13.81 20.35 -22.37
N VAL A 608 -14.28 19.11 -22.43
CA VAL A 608 -14.29 18.32 -23.67
C VAL A 608 -15.26 18.98 -24.66
N CYS A 609 -14.84 19.12 -25.93
CA CYS A 609 -15.69 19.69 -26.98
C CYS A 609 -15.81 18.83 -28.25
N ALA A 610 -14.82 17.99 -28.55
CA ALA A 610 -14.88 17.08 -29.69
C ALA A 610 -13.86 15.93 -29.55
N VAL A 611 -14.02 14.91 -30.38
CA VAL A 611 -12.96 13.94 -30.69
C VAL A 611 -12.66 13.98 -32.18
N VAL A 612 -11.39 13.84 -32.55
CA VAL A 612 -10.97 13.71 -33.94
C VAL A 612 -10.69 12.25 -34.22
N VAL A 613 -11.29 11.71 -35.28
CA VAL A 613 -11.17 10.31 -35.66
C VAL A 613 -10.73 10.14 -37.10
N SER A 614 -10.17 8.98 -37.41
CA SER A 614 -9.69 8.60 -38.74
C SER A 614 -10.15 7.18 -39.06
N SER A 615 -10.36 6.87 -40.34
CA SER A 615 -10.58 5.48 -40.78
C SER A 615 -9.28 4.68 -40.61
N THR A 616 -9.36 3.45 -40.14
CA THR A 616 -8.24 2.49 -40.24
C THR A 616 -8.32 1.64 -41.52
N ALA A 617 -9.41 1.79 -42.28
CA ALA A 617 -9.57 1.20 -43.60
C ALA A 617 -9.14 2.20 -44.70
N GLY A 618 -8.17 1.80 -45.54
CA GLY A 618 -7.69 2.53 -46.72
C GLY A 618 -6.32 3.23 -46.55
N ASP A 619 -5.69 3.60 -47.68
CA ASP A 619 -4.30 4.10 -47.74
C ASP A 619 -4.13 5.59 -47.36
N GLN A 620 -5.21 6.38 -47.31
CA GLN A 620 -5.19 7.80 -46.91
C GLN A 620 -6.43 8.15 -46.07
N PRO A 621 -6.36 8.05 -44.74
CA PRO A 621 -7.54 8.28 -43.91
C PRO A 621 -7.77 9.77 -43.69
N ALA A 622 -8.87 10.30 -44.24
CA ALA A 622 -9.37 11.61 -43.89
C ALA A 622 -9.79 11.65 -42.41
N THR A 623 -9.48 12.74 -41.73
CA THR A 623 -9.90 12.95 -40.33
C THR A 623 -11.30 13.56 -40.27
N GLU A 624 -12.16 13.01 -39.43
CA GLU A 624 -13.50 13.53 -39.11
C GLU A 624 -13.50 14.09 -37.68
N ARG A 625 -14.14 15.24 -37.50
CA ARG A 625 -14.32 15.86 -36.18
C ARG A 625 -15.72 15.58 -35.66
N LEU A 626 -15.82 14.92 -34.51
CA LEU A 626 -17.07 14.56 -33.84
C LEU A 626 -17.29 15.43 -32.59
N PRO A 627 -18.21 16.43 -32.63
CA PRO A 627 -18.52 17.24 -31.46
C PRO A 627 -19.11 16.40 -30.32
N THR A 628 -18.61 16.59 -29.10
CA THR A 628 -19.12 15.90 -27.90
C THR A 628 -18.81 16.67 -26.62
N ARG A 629 -19.64 16.47 -25.60
CA ARG A 629 -19.48 17.07 -24.26
C ARG A 629 -18.73 16.17 -23.29
N ALA A 630 -18.64 14.88 -23.59
CA ALA A 630 -18.03 13.89 -22.72
C ALA A 630 -17.35 12.78 -23.52
N VAL A 631 -16.24 12.28 -23.00
CA VAL A 631 -15.45 11.19 -23.57
C VAL A 631 -15.09 10.22 -22.45
N VAL A 632 -15.29 8.92 -22.72
CA VAL A 632 -14.81 7.82 -21.87
C VAL A 632 -13.65 7.14 -22.60
N ILE A 633 -12.45 7.21 -22.02
CA ILE A 633 -11.27 6.51 -22.54
C ILE A 633 -11.31 5.06 -22.05
N ALA A 634 -11.56 4.12 -22.96
CA ALA A 634 -11.62 2.68 -22.68
C ALA A 634 -10.75 1.85 -23.65
N GLY A 635 -9.67 2.44 -24.18
CA GLY A 635 -8.82 1.84 -25.22
C GLY A 635 -7.86 0.72 -24.78
N GLY A 636 -8.01 0.20 -23.55
CA GLY A 636 -7.17 -0.86 -23.00
C GLY A 636 -5.71 -0.45 -22.70
N GLY A 637 -4.88 -1.46 -22.46
CA GLY A 637 -3.47 -1.30 -22.12
C GLY A 637 -2.52 -1.22 -23.32
N PHE A 638 -1.23 -1.41 -23.02
CA PHE A 638 -0.13 -1.35 -24.00
C PHE A 638 0.69 -2.66 -24.09
N GLY A 639 0.10 -3.77 -23.66
CA GLY A 639 0.79 -5.06 -23.51
C GLY A 639 1.29 -5.68 -24.83
N ALA A 640 0.92 -5.14 -25.99
CA ALA A 640 1.46 -5.55 -27.30
C ALA A 640 2.50 -4.58 -27.86
N SER A 641 2.77 -3.45 -27.20
CA SER A 641 3.73 -2.45 -27.66
C SER A 641 5.11 -2.71 -27.06
N ALA A 642 6.00 -3.35 -27.83
CA ALA A 642 7.39 -3.57 -27.41
C ALA A 642 8.08 -2.26 -26.97
N THR A 643 7.88 -1.19 -27.73
CA THR A 643 8.45 0.14 -27.44
C THR A 643 7.97 0.69 -26.10
N LEU A 644 6.68 0.61 -25.78
CA LEU A 644 6.15 1.13 -24.51
C LEU A 644 6.50 0.21 -23.33
N LEU A 645 6.53 -1.11 -23.55
CA LEU A 645 6.97 -2.08 -22.56
C LEU A 645 8.43 -1.87 -22.15
N GLU A 646 9.32 -1.65 -23.12
CA GLU A 646 10.72 -1.33 -22.86
C GLU A 646 10.85 0.04 -22.20
N LYS A 647 10.20 1.08 -22.75
CA LYS A 647 10.24 2.45 -22.24
C LYS A 647 9.81 2.57 -20.78
N PHE A 648 8.69 1.93 -20.41
CA PHE A 648 8.10 2.14 -19.09
C PHE A 648 8.47 1.05 -18.08
N ALA A 649 8.59 -0.20 -18.52
CA ALA A 649 8.77 -1.35 -17.63
C ALA A 649 10.11 -2.08 -17.82
N GLY A 650 10.94 -1.68 -18.80
CA GLY A 650 12.21 -2.34 -19.10
C GLY A 650 12.03 -3.79 -19.60
N ILE A 651 10.86 -4.13 -20.14
CA ILE A 651 10.57 -5.46 -20.64
C ILE A 651 10.85 -5.49 -22.14
N ALA A 652 11.92 -6.19 -22.54
CA ALA A 652 12.29 -6.43 -23.92
C ALA A 652 12.27 -7.93 -24.25
N GLY A 653 11.83 -8.27 -25.46
CA GLY A 653 11.91 -9.64 -26.01
C GLY A 653 11.01 -10.69 -25.37
N LEU A 654 10.06 -10.31 -24.51
CA LEU A 654 9.10 -11.24 -23.93
C LEU A 654 7.84 -11.33 -24.82
N ALA A 655 7.37 -12.55 -25.08
CA ALA A 655 6.12 -12.78 -25.79
C ALA A 655 4.94 -12.09 -25.10
N THR A 656 3.87 -11.77 -25.85
CA THR A 656 2.64 -11.21 -25.29
C THR A 656 1.43 -12.13 -25.50
N SER A 657 0.48 -12.07 -24.57
CA SER A 657 -0.85 -12.70 -24.71
C SER A 657 -1.91 -11.73 -25.24
N ASN A 658 -1.53 -10.46 -25.38
CA ASN A 658 -2.41 -9.39 -25.84
C ASN A 658 -2.62 -9.48 -27.35
N GLY A 659 -3.80 -9.05 -27.81
CA GLY A 659 -3.99 -8.82 -29.24
C GLY A 659 -3.15 -7.64 -29.75
N PRO A 660 -2.86 -7.60 -31.07
CA PRO A 660 -2.01 -6.59 -31.69
C PRO A 660 -2.51 -5.16 -31.47
N GLN A 661 -3.81 -4.98 -31.21
CA GLN A 661 -4.44 -3.70 -30.95
C GLN A 661 -4.07 -3.05 -29.62
N ALA A 662 -3.48 -3.78 -28.66
CA ALA A 662 -3.13 -3.26 -27.33
C ALA A 662 -1.82 -2.45 -27.36
N THR A 663 -1.84 -1.33 -28.10
CA THR A 663 -0.67 -0.51 -28.46
C THR A 663 -0.44 0.69 -27.55
N GLY A 664 -1.36 0.97 -26.60
CA GLY A 664 -1.25 2.11 -25.70
C GLY A 664 -1.82 3.42 -26.23
N ASP A 665 -2.72 3.40 -27.21
CA ASP A 665 -3.31 4.63 -27.77
C ASP A 665 -4.03 5.46 -26.69
N ALA A 666 -4.65 4.79 -25.71
CA ALA A 666 -5.29 5.43 -24.56
C ALA A 666 -4.33 6.31 -23.74
N ILE A 667 -3.07 5.91 -23.61
CA ILE A 667 -2.01 6.68 -22.91
C ILE A 667 -1.75 7.98 -23.66
N ALA A 668 -1.57 7.90 -24.98
CA ALA A 668 -1.30 9.06 -25.82
C ALA A 668 -2.50 10.04 -25.82
N LEU A 669 -3.72 9.53 -25.99
CA LEU A 669 -4.95 10.33 -25.96
C LEU A 669 -5.13 11.05 -24.62
N ALA A 670 -4.93 10.34 -23.52
CA ALA A 670 -5.06 10.92 -22.18
C ALA A 670 -4.00 11.98 -21.90
N GLN A 671 -2.74 11.74 -22.31
CA GLN A 671 -1.68 12.76 -22.19
C GLN A 671 -2.00 14.01 -23.01
N GLY A 672 -2.45 13.83 -24.26
CA GLY A 672 -2.88 14.94 -25.12
C GLY A 672 -4.03 15.75 -24.52
N ALA A 673 -4.94 15.10 -23.80
CA ALA A 673 -6.05 15.73 -23.09
C ALA A 673 -5.67 16.32 -21.71
N GLY A 674 -4.39 16.28 -21.33
CA GLY A 674 -3.87 16.84 -20.08
C GLY A 674 -4.13 15.98 -18.83
N CYS A 675 -4.36 14.68 -19.00
CA CYS A 675 -4.50 13.74 -17.89
C CYS A 675 -3.15 13.31 -17.31
N HIS A 676 -3.14 13.00 -16.02
CA HIS A 676 -2.03 12.34 -15.36
C HIS A 676 -2.06 10.84 -15.61
N LEU A 677 -0.90 10.30 -15.95
CA LEU A 677 -0.67 8.86 -16.03
C LEU A 677 0.08 8.38 -14.79
N THR A 678 -0.36 7.26 -14.24
CA THR A 678 0.23 6.65 -13.07
C THR A 678 0.65 5.21 -13.36
N ARG A 679 1.67 4.73 -12.66
CA ARG A 679 2.04 3.30 -12.60
C ARG A 679 2.40 2.63 -13.92
N LEU A 680 2.81 3.37 -14.96
CA LEU A 680 3.13 2.78 -16.29
C LEU A 680 4.25 1.72 -16.27
N ARG A 681 5.10 1.71 -15.24
CA ARG A 681 6.13 0.67 -15.05
C ARG A 681 5.58 -0.67 -14.57
N ASP A 682 4.37 -0.67 -14.02
CA ASP A 682 3.76 -1.86 -13.44
C ASP A 682 3.07 -2.66 -14.55
N VAL A 683 3.82 -3.61 -15.13
CA VAL A 683 3.35 -4.55 -16.15
C VAL A 683 3.41 -5.96 -15.62
N GLN A 684 2.30 -6.68 -15.69
CA GLN A 684 2.19 -8.05 -15.20
C GLN A 684 2.57 -9.04 -16.29
N VAL A 685 3.46 -9.95 -15.89
CA VAL A 685 3.80 -11.15 -16.64
C VAL A 685 2.99 -12.32 -16.07
N HIS A 686 2.28 -13.03 -16.94
CA HIS A 686 1.55 -14.24 -16.58
C HIS A 686 2.47 -15.46 -16.68
N PRO A 687 2.41 -16.41 -15.73
CA PRO A 687 3.33 -17.54 -15.72
C PRO A 687 3.10 -18.56 -16.84
N THR A 688 1.86 -18.65 -17.35
CA THR A 688 1.44 -19.71 -18.26
C THR A 688 1.03 -19.18 -19.64
N GLY A 689 2.00 -18.79 -20.47
CA GLY A 689 1.83 -18.69 -21.91
C GLY A 689 2.02 -20.08 -22.54
N LEU A 690 1.00 -20.60 -23.23
CA LEU A 690 1.03 -21.91 -23.86
C LEU A 690 2.00 -21.90 -25.02
N VAL A 691 2.99 -22.79 -24.97
CA VAL A 691 3.96 -22.99 -26.03
C VAL A 691 3.34 -23.88 -27.09
N GLY A 692 3.03 -23.28 -28.24
CA GLY A 692 2.46 -23.97 -29.39
C GLY A 692 3.52 -24.44 -30.40
N PRO A 693 3.08 -24.76 -31.63
CA PRO A 693 3.96 -25.21 -32.71
C PRO A 693 5.08 -24.21 -33.07
N ASP A 694 4.82 -22.91 -32.93
CA ASP A 694 5.79 -21.83 -33.21
C ASP A 694 6.90 -21.71 -32.15
N GLY A 695 6.85 -22.56 -31.12
CA GLY A 695 7.85 -22.63 -30.06
C GLY A 695 7.73 -21.51 -29.01
N PRO A 696 8.59 -21.55 -27.98
CA PRO A 696 8.48 -20.67 -26.81
C PRO A 696 8.94 -19.23 -27.08
N GLY A 697 9.60 -18.98 -28.22
CA GLY A 697 10.10 -17.67 -28.64
C GLY A 697 9.14 -16.87 -29.53
N ALA A 698 7.93 -17.37 -29.80
CA ALA A 698 6.95 -16.66 -30.61
C ALA A 698 6.58 -15.31 -29.97
N GLY A 699 6.47 -14.25 -30.78
CA GLY A 699 6.17 -12.90 -30.28
C GLY A 699 4.80 -12.77 -29.59
N GLN A 700 3.86 -13.65 -29.95
CA GLN A 700 2.56 -13.77 -29.29
C GLN A 700 2.31 -15.23 -28.90
N LEU A 701 1.82 -15.45 -27.68
CA LEU A 701 1.47 -16.78 -27.17
C LEU A 701 0.03 -16.80 -26.67
N TRP A 702 -0.61 -17.97 -26.77
CA TRP A 702 -1.93 -18.17 -26.18
C TRP A 702 -1.82 -18.16 -24.67
N LEU A 703 -2.73 -17.48 -24.00
CA LEU A 703 -2.77 -17.51 -22.55
C LEU A 703 -3.31 -18.87 -22.08
N GLY A 704 -2.51 -19.61 -21.33
CA GLY A 704 -2.98 -20.70 -20.49
C GLY A 704 -3.69 -20.10 -19.29
N PRO A 705 -5.02 -20.17 -19.18
CA PRO A 705 -5.74 -19.51 -18.11
C PRO A 705 -5.31 -20.03 -16.75
N GLU A 706 -5.30 -19.13 -15.76
CA GLU A 706 -4.96 -19.47 -14.38
C GLU A 706 -5.85 -20.58 -13.80
N ARG A 707 -7.08 -20.73 -14.32
CA ARG A 707 -7.97 -21.84 -13.98
C ARG A 707 -7.41 -23.22 -14.34
N LEU A 708 -6.44 -23.37 -15.25
CA LEU A 708 -5.74 -24.65 -15.46
C LEU A 708 -5.06 -25.11 -14.17
N ARG A 709 -4.38 -24.19 -13.47
CA ARG A 709 -3.78 -24.44 -12.14
C ARG A 709 -4.87 -24.52 -11.06
N GLY A 710 -5.86 -23.63 -11.13
CA GLY A 710 -7.03 -23.61 -10.24
C GLY A 710 -7.84 -24.91 -10.21
N ALA A 711 -7.89 -25.64 -11.33
CA ALA A 711 -8.57 -26.93 -11.46
C ALA A 711 -7.74 -28.13 -10.97
N GLY A 712 -6.46 -27.92 -10.62
CA GLY A 712 -5.56 -28.98 -10.16
C GLY A 712 -4.36 -29.23 -11.07
N GLY A 713 -4.10 -28.35 -12.05
CA GLY A 713 -2.90 -28.43 -12.88
C GLY A 713 -1.63 -28.17 -12.08
N VAL A 714 -0.60 -29.00 -12.34
CA VAL A 714 0.68 -29.04 -11.62
C VAL A 714 1.81 -28.56 -12.53
N LEU A 715 2.70 -27.72 -11.99
CA LEU A 715 3.86 -27.20 -12.73
C LEU A 715 5.12 -28.00 -12.39
N LEU A 716 5.82 -28.46 -13.44
CA LEU A 716 7.01 -29.28 -13.35
C LEU A 716 8.21 -28.61 -14.03
N ASP A 717 9.38 -28.77 -13.42
CA ASP A 717 10.66 -28.39 -14.01
C ASP A 717 11.05 -29.36 -15.15
N PRO A 718 12.15 -29.11 -15.87
CA PRO A 718 12.61 -30.02 -16.92
C PRO A 718 12.96 -31.44 -16.49
N TYR A 719 13.00 -31.71 -15.19
CA TYR A 719 13.33 -32.99 -14.60
C TYR A 719 12.10 -33.69 -14.00
N GLY A 720 10.88 -33.16 -14.21
CA GLY A 720 9.64 -33.75 -13.72
C GLY A 720 9.30 -33.45 -12.26
N ARG A 721 9.98 -32.47 -11.64
CA ARG A 721 9.79 -32.12 -10.23
C ARG A 721 8.96 -30.84 -10.09
N ARG A 722 8.10 -30.80 -9.08
CA ARG A 722 7.44 -29.54 -8.67
C ARG A 722 8.47 -28.56 -8.11
N PHE A 723 8.20 -27.27 -8.21
CA PHE A 723 9.14 -26.21 -7.80
C PHE A 723 8.49 -24.97 -7.15
N CYS A 724 7.15 -24.94 -7.03
CA CYS A 724 6.41 -23.85 -6.40
C CYS A 724 4.99 -24.29 -6.01
N ASP A 725 4.31 -23.48 -5.19
CA ASP A 725 2.84 -23.53 -5.08
C ASP A 725 2.21 -22.93 -6.35
N GLU A 726 1.49 -23.77 -7.10
CA GLU A 726 0.82 -23.40 -8.34
C GLU A 726 -0.32 -22.40 -8.15
N LEU A 727 -0.80 -22.18 -6.92
CA LEU A 727 -1.79 -21.14 -6.57
C LEU A 727 -1.14 -19.92 -5.88
N GLY A 728 0.19 -19.81 -5.93
CA GLY A 728 0.90 -18.59 -5.58
C GLY A 728 0.52 -17.41 -6.47
N ARG A 729 0.92 -16.20 -6.07
CA ARG A 729 0.76 -15.00 -6.89
C ARG A 729 1.52 -15.12 -8.22
N ARG A 730 1.03 -14.46 -9.26
CA ARG A 730 1.61 -14.53 -10.63
C ARG A 730 3.08 -14.14 -10.69
N ASP A 731 3.50 -13.14 -9.92
CA ASP A 731 4.90 -12.71 -9.81
C ASP A 731 5.79 -13.82 -9.21
N VAL A 732 5.32 -14.46 -8.14
CA VAL A 732 6.01 -15.56 -7.47
C VAL A 732 6.17 -16.77 -8.40
N VAL A 733 5.07 -17.22 -9.03
CA VAL A 733 5.08 -18.36 -9.95
C VAL A 733 5.94 -18.07 -11.19
N THR A 734 5.82 -16.87 -11.76
CA THR A 734 6.65 -16.44 -12.90
C THR A 734 8.14 -16.46 -12.56
N ASN A 735 8.52 -15.93 -11.39
CA ASN A 735 9.91 -15.93 -10.95
C ASN A 735 10.42 -17.35 -10.66
N ALA A 736 9.57 -18.23 -10.16
CA ALA A 736 9.91 -19.64 -9.96
C ALA A 736 10.18 -20.35 -11.30
N ILE A 737 9.36 -20.12 -12.33
CA ILE A 737 9.60 -20.65 -13.70
C ILE A 737 10.92 -20.11 -14.25
N LYS A 738 11.18 -18.79 -14.12
CA LYS A 738 12.43 -18.18 -14.60
C LYS A 738 13.67 -18.76 -13.95
N ARG A 739 13.59 -19.14 -12.67
CA ARG A 739 14.69 -19.73 -11.90
C ARG A 739 14.90 -21.20 -12.18
N CYS A 740 13.82 -21.98 -12.20
CA CYS A 740 13.89 -23.44 -12.19
C CYS A 740 13.83 -24.08 -13.59
N CYS A 741 13.34 -23.35 -14.60
CA CYS A 741 13.02 -23.91 -15.91
C CYS A 741 13.80 -23.28 -17.07
N ARG A 742 14.87 -22.53 -16.78
CA ARG A 742 15.74 -21.96 -17.80
C ARG A 742 16.74 -23.01 -18.29
N ALA A 743 16.66 -23.34 -19.57
CA ALA A 743 17.64 -24.18 -20.26
C ALA A 743 18.33 -23.34 -21.36
N GLY A 744 19.62 -23.04 -21.18
CA GLY A 744 20.41 -22.26 -22.14
C GLY A 744 19.96 -20.80 -22.31
N GLN A 745 20.09 -20.28 -23.54
CA GLN A 745 19.85 -18.87 -23.89
C GLN A 745 18.39 -18.55 -24.23
N GLY A 746 17.51 -19.55 -24.31
CA GLY A 746 16.09 -19.37 -24.68
C GLY A 746 15.17 -18.95 -23.51
N PRO A 747 13.88 -18.72 -23.78
CA PRO A 747 12.87 -18.50 -22.75
C PRO A 747 12.79 -19.70 -21.77
N PRO A 748 12.51 -19.48 -20.48
CA PRO A 748 12.33 -20.58 -19.54
C PRO A 748 11.03 -21.32 -19.81
N VAL A 749 11.08 -22.65 -19.93
CA VAL A 749 9.92 -23.48 -20.30
C VAL A 749 9.63 -24.50 -19.19
N ALA A 750 8.51 -24.32 -18.51
CA ALA A 750 7.97 -25.28 -17.56
C ALA A 750 7.01 -26.25 -18.25
N ARG A 751 6.75 -27.37 -17.59
CA ARG A 751 5.75 -28.37 -17.97
C ARG A 751 4.50 -28.17 -17.12
N LEU A 752 3.33 -28.24 -17.73
CA LEU A 752 2.05 -28.19 -17.03
C LEU A 752 1.30 -29.49 -17.30
N LEU A 753 0.97 -30.21 -16.22
CA LEU A 753 0.23 -31.47 -16.23
C LEU A 753 -1.13 -31.26 -15.57
N LEU A 754 -2.20 -31.68 -16.25
CA LEU A 754 -3.56 -31.72 -15.72
C LEU A 754 -4.00 -33.18 -15.58
N PRO A 755 -4.23 -33.66 -14.35
CA PRO A 755 -4.85 -34.96 -14.10
C PRO A 755 -6.27 -35.04 -14.67
N GLN A 756 -6.80 -36.24 -14.86
CA GLN A 756 -8.16 -36.48 -15.36
C GLN A 756 -9.23 -35.66 -14.62
N ALA A 757 -9.20 -35.64 -13.28
CA ALA A 757 -10.14 -34.85 -12.48
C ALA A 757 -10.03 -33.33 -12.73
N ALA A 758 -8.82 -32.82 -13.05
CA ALA A 758 -8.62 -31.41 -13.41
C ALA A 758 -9.16 -31.12 -14.83
N ILE A 759 -9.09 -32.07 -15.75
CA ILE A 759 -9.69 -31.97 -17.10
C ILE A 759 -11.21 -31.85 -16.99
N GLU A 760 -11.83 -32.70 -16.18
CA GLU A 760 -13.27 -32.69 -15.91
C GLU A 760 -13.72 -31.38 -15.28
N SER A 761 -13.01 -30.93 -14.23
CA SER A 761 -13.28 -29.65 -13.57
C SER A 761 -13.10 -28.45 -14.50
N PHE A 762 -12.06 -28.46 -15.35
CA PHE A 762 -11.80 -27.35 -16.28
C PHE A 762 -12.77 -27.34 -17.47
N GLY A 763 -13.25 -28.50 -17.90
CA GLY A 763 -14.16 -28.68 -19.03
C GLY A 763 -13.49 -29.42 -20.19
N PRO A 764 -13.84 -30.70 -20.45
CA PRO A 764 -13.21 -31.53 -21.48
C PRO A 764 -13.27 -30.94 -22.89
N ALA A 765 -14.38 -30.27 -23.26
CA ALA A 765 -14.51 -29.60 -24.54
C ALA A 765 -13.48 -28.49 -24.75
N LYS A 766 -13.13 -27.75 -23.67
CA LYS A 766 -12.12 -26.68 -23.70
C LYS A 766 -10.71 -27.27 -23.84
N ILE A 767 -10.42 -28.39 -23.17
CA ILE A 767 -9.15 -29.12 -23.34
C ILE A 767 -9.03 -29.64 -24.79
N LYS A 768 -10.08 -30.27 -25.33
CA LYS A 768 -10.12 -30.71 -26.73
C LYS A 768 -9.87 -29.56 -27.71
N PHE A 769 -10.42 -28.37 -27.44
CA PHE A 769 -10.13 -27.18 -28.23
C PHE A 769 -8.63 -26.83 -28.22
N TYR A 770 -7.99 -26.76 -27.05
CA TYR A 770 -6.55 -26.49 -26.97
C TYR A 770 -5.69 -27.57 -27.65
N CYS A 771 -6.07 -28.85 -27.54
CA CYS A 771 -5.41 -29.94 -28.26
C CYS A 771 -5.55 -29.76 -29.78
N SER A 772 -6.73 -29.40 -30.28
CA SER A 772 -6.96 -29.14 -31.71
C SER A 772 -6.13 -27.97 -32.26
N LYS A 773 -5.67 -27.06 -31.40
CA LYS A 773 -4.78 -25.95 -31.74
C LYS A 773 -3.30 -26.27 -31.55
N GLY A 774 -2.95 -27.51 -31.19
CA GLY A 774 -1.58 -27.95 -30.95
C GLY A 774 -0.94 -27.35 -29.69
N MET A 775 -1.74 -26.80 -28.77
CA MET A 775 -1.26 -26.15 -27.55
C MET A 775 -1.17 -27.12 -26.35
N MET A 776 -1.84 -28.26 -26.45
CA MET A 776 -1.91 -29.31 -25.44
C MET A 776 -1.87 -30.67 -26.13
N LYS A 777 -1.44 -31.70 -25.39
CA LYS A 777 -1.52 -33.10 -25.81
C LYS A 777 -2.25 -33.92 -24.75
N MET A 778 -2.95 -34.96 -25.19
CA MET A 778 -3.45 -35.99 -24.28
C MET A 778 -2.41 -37.10 -24.19
N ALA A 779 -1.98 -37.40 -22.97
CA ALA A 779 -1.24 -38.60 -22.64
C ALA A 779 -2.22 -39.67 -22.18
N GLY A 780 -2.02 -40.91 -22.63
CA GLY A 780 -2.75 -42.07 -22.17
C GLY A 780 -2.40 -42.45 -20.71
N PRO A 781 -3.06 -43.48 -20.18
CA PRO A 781 -2.73 -44.04 -18.88
C PRO A 781 -1.28 -44.54 -18.80
N GLY A 782 -0.67 -44.37 -17.63
CA GLY A 782 0.65 -44.85 -17.28
C GLY A 782 1.69 -43.72 -17.19
N ALA A 783 2.47 -43.72 -16.11
CA ALA A 783 3.52 -42.73 -15.88
C ALA A 783 4.56 -42.65 -17.02
N SER A 784 4.77 -43.74 -17.75
CA SER A 784 5.73 -43.78 -18.88
C SER A 784 5.28 -42.93 -20.06
N ASP A 785 4.03 -43.08 -20.53
CA ASP A 785 3.52 -42.29 -21.67
C ASP A 785 3.43 -40.81 -21.29
N ILE A 786 2.94 -40.52 -20.08
CA ILE A 786 2.86 -39.15 -19.57
C ILE A 786 4.25 -38.50 -19.51
N ALA A 787 5.26 -39.24 -19.02
CA ALA A 787 6.63 -38.76 -18.95
C ALA A 787 7.26 -38.56 -20.33
N GLU A 788 6.97 -39.43 -21.30
CA GLU A 788 7.41 -39.27 -22.69
C GLU A 788 6.82 -37.99 -23.31
N GLN A 789 5.50 -37.76 -23.17
CA GLN A 789 4.84 -36.58 -23.72
C GLN A 789 5.34 -35.27 -23.08
N LEU A 790 5.75 -35.32 -21.81
CA LEU A 790 6.38 -34.22 -21.11
C LEU A 790 7.88 -34.10 -21.40
N GLY A 791 8.55 -35.15 -21.88
CA GLY A 791 10.00 -35.22 -21.97
C GLY A 791 10.66 -35.11 -20.59
N VAL A 792 10.28 -35.97 -19.65
CA VAL A 792 10.85 -36.09 -18.29
C VAL A 792 11.12 -37.56 -17.94
N ASP A 793 11.80 -37.80 -16.81
CA ASP A 793 12.01 -39.15 -16.29
C ASP A 793 10.73 -39.73 -15.66
N PRO A 794 10.28 -40.94 -16.04
CA PRO A 794 9.09 -41.59 -15.46
C PRO A 794 9.17 -41.81 -13.95
N GLY A 795 10.35 -42.14 -13.41
CA GLY A 795 10.55 -42.38 -11.98
C GLY A 795 10.41 -41.10 -11.15
N SER A 796 10.94 -39.99 -11.67
CA SER A 796 10.75 -38.65 -11.11
C SER A 796 9.27 -38.27 -11.07
N LEU A 797 8.53 -38.53 -12.15
CA LEU A 797 7.11 -38.23 -12.24
C LEU A 797 6.28 -39.05 -11.24
N ALA A 798 6.55 -40.35 -11.10
CA ALA A 798 5.89 -41.22 -10.11
C ALA A 798 6.17 -40.74 -8.67
N THR A 799 7.42 -40.37 -8.37
CA THR A 799 7.81 -39.84 -7.07
C THR A 799 7.08 -38.53 -6.76
N MET A 800 7.00 -37.62 -7.74
CA MET A 800 6.28 -36.36 -7.64
C MET A 800 4.80 -36.58 -7.34
N ALA A 801 4.14 -37.51 -8.05
CA ALA A 801 2.72 -37.80 -7.82
C ALA A 801 2.46 -38.38 -6.44
N ALA A 802 3.31 -39.28 -5.94
CA ALA A 802 3.22 -39.81 -4.59
C ALA A 802 3.36 -38.71 -3.52
N GLN A 803 4.35 -37.81 -3.68
CA GLN A 803 4.54 -36.67 -2.79
C GLN A 803 3.35 -35.69 -2.83
N TYR A 804 2.84 -35.39 -4.01
CA TYR A 804 1.68 -34.51 -4.18
C TYR A 804 0.43 -35.11 -3.54
N ASN A 805 0.14 -36.39 -3.76
CA ASN A 805 -1.03 -37.05 -3.18
C ASN A 805 -0.93 -37.17 -1.65
N SER A 806 0.27 -37.39 -1.12
CA SER A 806 0.53 -37.32 0.33
C SER A 806 0.20 -35.94 0.92
N ALA A 807 0.55 -34.87 0.21
CA ALA A 807 0.18 -33.51 0.62
C ALA A 807 -1.32 -33.22 0.50
N VAL A 808 -2.01 -33.82 -0.47
CA VAL A 808 -3.48 -33.74 -0.59
C VAL A 808 -4.14 -34.36 0.65
N ASP A 809 -3.68 -35.54 1.07
CA ASP A 809 -4.21 -36.24 2.24
C ASP A 809 -3.99 -35.45 3.54
N ALA A 810 -2.78 -34.89 3.71
CA ALA A 810 -2.47 -34.02 4.83
C ALA A 810 -3.35 -32.76 4.87
N ALA A 811 -3.64 -32.14 3.72
CA ALA A 811 -4.46 -30.94 3.62
C ALA A 811 -5.96 -31.19 3.89
N ARG A 812 -6.46 -32.40 3.58
CA ARG A 812 -7.85 -32.80 3.83
C ARG A 812 -8.12 -33.26 5.26
N GLY A 813 -7.05 -33.53 6.02
CA GLY A 813 -7.16 -34.02 7.40
C GLY A 813 -7.50 -35.50 7.47
N ASP A 814 -7.26 -36.26 6.39
CA ASP A 814 -7.63 -37.67 6.24
C ASP A 814 -6.70 -38.64 7.02
N GLY A 815 -6.00 -38.14 8.05
CA GLY A 815 -5.22 -38.97 8.99
C GLY A 815 -3.92 -39.57 8.46
N GLY A 816 -3.50 -39.25 7.24
CA GLY A 816 -2.23 -39.68 6.64
C GLY A 816 -1.62 -38.61 5.74
N GLY A 817 -0.29 -38.61 5.57
CA GLY A 817 0.42 -37.74 4.63
C GLY A 817 1.36 -36.70 5.26
N ALA A 818 2.21 -36.10 4.42
CA ALA A 818 3.17 -35.06 4.81
C ALA A 818 2.75 -33.68 4.26
N PRO A 819 2.99 -32.57 4.98
CA PRO A 819 2.70 -31.23 4.48
C PRO A 819 3.39 -30.93 3.13
N ASP A 820 2.75 -30.11 2.30
CA ASP A 820 3.32 -29.69 1.03
C ASP A 820 4.64 -28.94 1.22
N VAL A 821 5.67 -29.37 0.50
CA VAL A 821 7.03 -28.80 0.59
C VAL A 821 7.11 -27.35 0.10
N PHE A 822 6.11 -26.85 -0.65
CA PHE A 822 6.02 -25.47 -1.10
C PHE A 822 4.98 -24.65 -0.31
N GLY A 823 4.40 -25.23 0.75
CA GLY A 823 3.40 -24.58 1.59
C GLY A 823 2.02 -24.44 0.94
N LYS A 824 1.76 -25.16 -0.16
CA LYS A 824 0.45 -25.21 -0.82
C LYS A 824 -0.60 -25.78 0.14
N LYS A 825 -1.74 -25.11 0.22
CA LYS A 825 -2.84 -25.49 1.15
C LYS A 825 -4.08 -26.01 0.46
N THR A 826 -4.29 -25.64 -0.79
CA THR A 826 -5.53 -25.96 -1.53
C THR A 826 -5.19 -26.88 -2.68
N PHE A 827 -5.84 -28.04 -2.68
CA PHE A 827 -5.65 -29.13 -3.63
C PHE A 827 -7.00 -29.56 -4.22
N PRO A 828 -7.32 -29.17 -5.46
CA PRO A 828 -8.59 -29.51 -6.09
C PRO A 828 -8.79 -31.02 -6.29
N CYS A 829 -7.74 -31.73 -6.66
CA CYS A 829 -7.77 -33.17 -6.96
C CYS A 829 -6.44 -33.86 -6.62
N LYS A 830 -6.47 -35.20 -6.53
CA LYS A 830 -5.29 -36.06 -6.55
C LYS A 830 -4.83 -36.30 -8.00
N ILE A 831 -3.58 -36.74 -8.13
CA ILE A 831 -3.01 -37.20 -9.40
C ILE A 831 -3.21 -38.72 -9.47
N ASP A 832 -3.89 -39.18 -10.51
CA ASP A 832 -4.02 -40.59 -10.86
C ASP A 832 -3.45 -40.78 -12.26
N PHE A 833 -2.39 -41.59 -12.35
CA PHE A 833 -1.74 -41.90 -13.62
C PHE A 833 -2.33 -43.16 -14.29
N ASP A 834 -3.25 -43.87 -13.65
CA ASP A 834 -4.03 -44.92 -14.32
C ASP A 834 -5.14 -44.33 -15.20
N ALA A 835 -5.33 -43.01 -15.13
CA ALA A 835 -6.21 -42.24 -16.00
C ALA A 835 -5.40 -41.34 -16.97
N PRO A 836 -6.00 -40.97 -18.13
CA PRO A 836 -5.38 -40.03 -19.06
C PRO A 836 -5.09 -38.65 -18.43
N CYS A 837 -4.01 -38.02 -18.88
CA CYS A 837 -3.63 -36.67 -18.45
C CYS A 837 -3.51 -35.73 -19.66
N ALA A 838 -3.76 -34.44 -19.44
CA ALA A 838 -3.46 -33.41 -20.43
C ALA A 838 -2.14 -32.75 -20.08
N VAL A 839 -1.25 -32.61 -21.06
CA VAL A 839 0.11 -32.11 -20.86
C VAL A 839 0.43 -30.99 -21.84
N MET A 840 1.23 -30.02 -21.40
CA MET A 840 1.64 -28.88 -22.22
C MET A 840 2.92 -28.24 -21.70
N MET A 841 3.53 -27.45 -22.57
CA MET A 841 4.67 -26.60 -22.24
C MET A 841 4.19 -25.16 -22.02
N VAL A 842 4.75 -24.48 -21.02
CA VAL A 842 4.38 -23.11 -20.66
C VAL A 842 5.61 -22.24 -20.40
N THR A 843 5.52 -20.98 -20.79
CA THR A 843 6.55 -19.96 -20.56
C THR A 843 5.92 -18.64 -20.09
N PRO A 844 6.62 -17.78 -19.34
CA PRO A 844 6.10 -16.48 -18.95
C PRO A 844 5.78 -15.58 -20.15
N VAL A 845 4.68 -14.83 -20.08
CA VAL A 845 4.17 -13.99 -21.17
C VAL A 845 3.65 -12.64 -20.64
N VAL A 846 3.91 -11.53 -21.33
CA VAL A 846 3.29 -10.22 -21.01
C VAL A 846 1.78 -10.34 -21.12
N HIS A 847 1.07 -9.82 -20.12
CA HIS A 847 -0.36 -10.08 -20.03
C HIS A 847 -1.22 -8.85 -19.76
N TYR A 848 -0.83 -7.97 -18.83
CA TYR A 848 -1.70 -6.86 -18.42
C TYR A 848 -0.88 -5.67 -17.94
N CYS A 849 -1.31 -4.46 -18.29
CA CYS A 849 -0.67 -3.21 -17.86
C CYS A 849 -1.48 -2.57 -16.73
N MET A 850 -0.93 -2.50 -15.51
CA MET A 850 -1.66 -1.96 -14.35
C MET A 850 -1.61 -0.43 -14.26
N GLY A 851 -0.74 0.19 -15.05
CA GLY A 851 -0.63 1.64 -15.17
C GLY A 851 -1.43 2.21 -16.33
N GLY A 852 -1.90 3.44 -16.15
CA GLY A 852 -2.74 4.12 -17.12
C GLY A 852 -3.18 5.49 -16.60
N VAL A 853 -4.34 5.95 -17.08
CA VAL A 853 -4.96 7.21 -16.69
C VAL A 853 -5.33 7.19 -15.21
N SER A 854 -4.93 8.22 -14.47
CA SER A 854 -5.35 8.39 -13.07
C SER A 854 -6.81 8.82 -13.01
N ILE A 855 -7.59 8.14 -12.16
CA ILE A 855 -9.02 8.40 -12.01
C ILE A 855 -9.41 8.57 -10.54
N ASP A 856 -10.52 9.24 -10.28
CA ASP A 856 -11.17 9.21 -8.96
C ASP A 856 -12.21 8.08 -8.86
N ALA A 857 -12.83 7.94 -7.68
CA ALA A 857 -13.88 6.96 -7.39
C ALA A 857 -15.14 7.08 -8.29
N SER A 858 -15.30 8.18 -9.04
CA SER A 858 -16.36 8.37 -10.03
C SER A 858 -15.87 8.19 -11.47
N ALA A 859 -14.70 7.55 -11.66
CA ALA A 859 -14.04 7.32 -12.94
C ALA A 859 -13.69 8.58 -13.74
N ARG A 860 -13.63 9.76 -13.08
CA ARG A 860 -13.22 11.01 -13.73
C ARG A 860 -11.70 11.05 -13.84
N ALA A 861 -11.19 11.44 -15.01
CA ALA A 861 -9.76 11.58 -15.21
C ALA A 861 -9.17 12.71 -14.36
N LEU A 862 -7.94 12.50 -13.85
CA LEU A 862 -7.26 13.44 -12.95
C LEU A 862 -6.02 14.04 -13.59
N ARG A 863 -5.59 15.20 -13.07
CA ARG A 863 -4.30 15.85 -13.34
C ARG A 863 -3.27 15.46 -12.29
N LEU A 864 -2.02 15.87 -12.51
CA LEU A 864 -0.89 15.52 -11.64
C LEU A 864 -1.05 16.06 -10.22
N ASP A 865 -1.74 17.19 -10.05
CA ASP A 865 -2.05 17.80 -8.75
C ASP A 865 -3.26 17.17 -8.04
N GLY A 866 -3.82 16.08 -8.59
CA GLY A 866 -5.02 15.42 -8.08
C GLY A 866 -6.33 16.16 -8.37
N SER A 867 -6.28 17.32 -9.05
CA SER A 867 -7.48 17.99 -9.53
C SER A 867 -8.10 17.24 -10.71
N ARG A 868 -9.39 17.50 -10.97
CA ARG A 868 -10.06 16.93 -12.14
C ARG A 868 -9.41 17.44 -13.42
N ALA A 869 -9.26 16.55 -14.40
CA ALA A 869 -8.91 16.90 -15.76
C ALA A 869 -10.05 17.70 -16.43
N ALA A 870 -10.06 17.75 -17.77
CA ALA A 870 -11.14 18.41 -18.49
C ALA A 870 -12.53 17.90 -18.04
N HIS A 871 -13.46 18.82 -17.79
CA HIS A 871 -14.83 18.46 -17.51
C HIS A 871 -15.42 17.67 -18.68
N GLY A 872 -16.03 16.52 -18.39
CA GLY A 872 -16.48 15.57 -19.40
C GLY A 872 -15.48 14.45 -19.72
N LEU A 873 -14.29 14.43 -19.11
CA LEU A 873 -13.30 13.40 -19.37
C LEU A 873 -13.29 12.30 -18.30
N PHE A 874 -13.50 11.06 -18.75
CA PHE A 874 -13.55 9.86 -17.92
C PHE A 874 -12.65 8.78 -18.51
N ALA A 875 -12.30 7.78 -17.71
CA ALA A 875 -11.56 6.61 -18.18
C ALA A 875 -11.97 5.35 -17.40
N ALA A 876 -11.89 4.18 -18.04
CA ALA A 876 -12.28 2.91 -17.43
C ALA A 876 -11.49 1.72 -17.99
N GLY A 877 -11.47 0.63 -17.21
CA GLY A 877 -10.78 -0.62 -17.57
C GLY A 877 -9.25 -0.49 -17.54
N GLU A 878 -8.56 -1.33 -18.32
CA GLU A 878 -7.08 -1.37 -18.38
C GLU A 878 -6.45 -0.07 -18.90
N ALA A 879 -7.24 0.86 -19.46
CA ALA A 879 -6.76 2.20 -19.78
C ALA A 879 -6.41 3.01 -18.52
N THR A 880 -6.87 2.59 -17.34
CA THR A 880 -6.71 3.31 -16.06
C THR A 880 -5.58 2.73 -15.21
N GLY A 881 -5.05 3.55 -14.29
CA GLY A 881 -4.05 3.13 -13.31
C GLY A 881 -4.52 3.37 -11.88
N GLY A 882 -4.01 2.57 -10.95
CA GLY A 882 -4.24 2.73 -9.51
C GLY A 882 -5.02 1.58 -8.86
N VAL A 883 -5.97 0.96 -9.58
CA VAL A 883 -6.83 -0.10 -9.03
C VAL A 883 -6.03 -1.32 -8.56
N HIS A 884 -5.10 -1.81 -9.39
CA HIS A 884 -4.44 -3.10 -9.18
C HIS A 884 -3.06 -3.04 -8.51
N GLY A 885 -2.53 -1.84 -8.25
CA GLY A 885 -1.19 -1.64 -7.72
C GLY A 885 -0.10 -2.31 -8.57
N ALA A 886 0.90 -2.89 -7.93
CA ALA A 886 2.06 -3.49 -8.62
C ALA A 886 1.77 -4.84 -9.28
N ASN A 887 0.67 -5.53 -8.90
CA ASN A 887 0.32 -6.83 -9.46
C ASN A 887 -1.19 -7.11 -9.32
N ARG A 888 -1.84 -7.35 -10.47
CA ARG A 888 -3.27 -7.61 -10.55
C ARG A 888 -3.67 -9.00 -10.07
N LEU A 889 -4.74 -9.08 -9.29
CA LEU A 889 -5.38 -10.32 -8.90
C LEU A 889 -6.17 -10.94 -10.07
N GLY A 890 -6.04 -12.25 -10.29
CA GLY A 890 -6.78 -12.97 -11.32
C GLY A 890 -8.30 -12.76 -11.16
N GLY A 891 -9.00 -12.47 -12.27
CA GLY A 891 -10.44 -12.16 -12.29
C GLY A 891 -10.81 -10.67 -12.10
N ASN A 892 -9.95 -9.83 -11.52
CA ASN A 892 -10.28 -8.42 -11.28
C ASN A 892 -10.35 -7.55 -12.55
N SER A 893 -9.71 -7.95 -13.66
CA SER A 893 -9.70 -7.14 -14.89
C SER A 893 -11.08 -7.02 -15.52
N LEU A 894 -11.83 -8.12 -15.61
CA LEU A 894 -13.20 -8.08 -16.16
C LEU A 894 -14.13 -7.32 -15.21
N LEU A 895 -13.95 -7.49 -13.90
CA LEU A 895 -14.73 -6.78 -12.90
C LEU A 895 -14.52 -5.26 -12.99
N GLU A 896 -13.27 -4.82 -13.09
CA GLU A 896 -12.92 -3.42 -13.26
C GLU A 896 -13.57 -2.81 -14.50
N CYS A 897 -13.50 -3.49 -15.65
CA CYS A 897 -14.15 -3.02 -16.88
C CYS A 897 -15.64 -2.74 -16.67
N VAL A 898 -16.35 -3.61 -15.93
CA VAL A 898 -17.79 -3.46 -15.70
C VAL A 898 -18.08 -2.39 -14.65
N VAL A 899 -17.37 -2.39 -13.53
CA VAL A 899 -17.60 -1.45 -12.43
C VAL A 899 -17.27 -0.02 -12.85
N PHE A 900 -16.04 0.21 -13.33
CA PHE A 900 -15.61 1.55 -13.71
C PHE A 900 -16.19 1.98 -15.07
N GLY A 901 -16.48 1.04 -15.98
CA GLY A 901 -17.20 1.35 -17.21
C GLY A 901 -18.60 1.90 -16.95
N ARG A 902 -19.34 1.30 -16.00
CA ARG A 902 -20.66 1.81 -15.58
C ARG A 902 -20.56 3.17 -14.90
N ALA A 903 -19.60 3.34 -13.98
CA ALA A 903 -19.38 4.63 -13.31
C ALA A 903 -19.03 5.75 -14.31
N ALA A 904 -18.12 5.47 -15.25
CA ALA A 904 -17.73 6.41 -16.30
C ALA A 904 -18.92 6.75 -17.23
N GLY A 905 -19.69 5.74 -17.64
CA GLY A 905 -20.88 5.92 -18.48
C GLY A 905 -21.96 6.78 -17.82
N GLN A 906 -22.26 6.52 -16.54
CA GLN A 906 -23.21 7.33 -15.76
C GLN A 906 -22.74 8.78 -15.62
N GLY A 907 -21.45 8.97 -15.30
CA GLY A 907 -20.85 10.30 -15.20
C GLY A 907 -20.88 11.07 -16.52
N ALA A 908 -20.52 10.41 -17.63
CA ALA A 908 -20.55 10.99 -18.97
C ALA A 908 -21.99 11.34 -19.41
N GLY A 909 -22.96 10.46 -19.14
CA GLY A 909 -24.38 10.70 -19.42
C GLY A 909 -24.93 11.91 -18.66
N ALA A 910 -24.56 12.06 -17.38
CA ALA A 910 -24.95 13.23 -16.58
C ALA A 910 -24.36 14.55 -17.13
N VAL A 911 -23.12 14.52 -17.63
CA VAL A 911 -22.50 15.68 -18.29
C VAL A 911 -23.22 16.03 -19.59
N ALA A 912 -23.56 15.01 -20.39
CA ALA A 912 -24.23 15.20 -21.68
C ALA A 912 -25.67 15.74 -21.53
N ALA A 913 -26.40 15.32 -20.50
CA ALA A 913 -27.75 15.78 -20.21
C ALA A 913 -27.83 17.22 -19.64
N SER A 914 -26.70 17.84 -19.27
CA SER A 914 -26.69 19.21 -18.76
C SER A 914 -26.90 20.26 -19.86
N SER A 915 -27.78 21.25 -19.62
CA SER A 915 -28.34 22.21 -20.59
C SER A 915 -27.41 23.27 -21.19
N ALA A 916 -26.08 23.18 -21.04
CA ALA A 916 -25.19 24.19 -21.64
C ALA A 916 -25.04 23.94 -23.16
N ALA A 917 -25.03 24.97 -24.01
CA ALA A 917 -24.77 24.81 -25.44
C ALA A 917 -23.36 24.23 -25.72
N VAL A 918 -23.21 23.45 -26.79
CA VAL A 918 -21.88 23.12 -27.34
C VAL A 918 -21.31 24.42 -27.94
N PRO A 919 -20.09 24.85 -27.59
CA PRO A 919 -19.51 26.05 -28.20
C PRO A 919 -19.43 25.89 -29.71
N GLU A 920 -20.02 26.82 -30.46
CA GLU A 920 -19.97 26.81 -31.92
C GLU A 920 -18.54 26.97 -32.46
N PRO A 921 -18.25 26.44 -33.66
CA PRO A 921 -16.96 26.63 -34.30
C PRO A 921 -16.71 28.11 -34.55
N ILE A 922 -15.56 28.62 -34.08
CA ILE A 922 -15.00 29.85 -34.64
C ILE A 922 -14.58 29.50 -36.06
N ALA A 923 -15.24 30.08 -37.05
CA ALA A 923 -14.83 29.99 -38.44
C ALA A 923 -13.35 30.34 -38.54
N ALA A 924 -12.58 29.54 -39.29
CA ALA A 924 -11.20 29.85 -39.59
C ALA A 924 -11.13 31.14 -40.44
N SER A 925 -11.11 32.30 -39.79
CA SER A 925 -10.57 33.51 -40.39
C SER A 925 -9.06 33.35 -40.38
N GLY A 926 -8.50 33.07 -41.55
CA GLY A 926 -7.08 33.15 -41.77
C GLY A 926 -6.60 34.55 -41.43
N GLU A 927 -5.64 34.64 -40.51
CA GLU A 927 -4.49 35.54 -40.62
C GLU A 927 -3.47 35.18 -39.51
N THR A 928 -2.24 35.03 -39.97
CA THR A 928 -0.96 34.87 -39.28
C THR A 928 -0.77 35.70 -38.00
N ALA A 929 -0.08 35.14 -36.98
CA ALA A 929 1.24 35.64 -36.52
C ALA A 929 1.75 34.89 -35.27
N LEU A 930 2.91 34.23 -35.44
CA LEU A 930 4.04 34.03 -34.52
C LEU A 930 3.82 34.40 -33.02
N THR A 931 3.79 33.40 -32.15
CA THR A 931 4.82 33.14 -31.09
C THR A 931 4.58 31.78 -30.44
#